data_AF-A0A7S0NR75-F1
#
_entry.id   AF-A0A7S0NR75-F1
#
_cell.length_a   1.000
_cell.length_b   1.000
_cell.length_c   1.000
_cell.angle_alpha   90.00
_cell.angle_beta   90.00
_cell.angle_gamma   90.00
#
_symmetry.space_group_name_H-M   'P 1'
#
loop_
_entity.id
_entity.type
_entity.pdbx_description
1 polymer ?
#
loop_
_entity_poly.entity_id
_entity_poly.type
_entity_poly.pdbx_seq_one_letter_code
_entity_poly.pdbx_strand_id
1 'polypeptide(L)'
;ANRNLQSAICKHFMRWRQLALLVFTADASHVCALQKEHAGKRPLNALHDSTLPVDYNDHRFRRRIDKALDSLHKLLETTRKPTYAEGVPHQFDDKYSLVDLVTALSLAAQMSVLEALGLEQKSALLKLVEAAGMHSAVTMRLRALERTVFLREASRDVGDGRVLKHSGIFGTSEQQVVTRVTDYFWRHEISYELLLFSGANATEASAVRLQRRTAHSELVTAIREAPEPEKREVPPLDVDVTWLFSQLDASSSIKFKVDRASSACRTPRRNAQVDAALGSAASLHRWATAVHNYYIGVMKRIGPTSPHAHALDLSAIAERAEAIFVPVLPLFEAQPRANASAVEGASGGGGVRVPASACAAPLLPRLGDVHTFLGEQRRTLREATAGLEAAFPSAADGGLISAAEAKLCMLSRHLRDVLAQYSDSVDYVEEMLTQQLVAAVGRHLSARDFARFMAHHEARLYEPRYEPRPFTFAVRRPEHSPEGVVAIEGGAAALTDADPIRTISRQLDSLADTRPMSFALNAATRVTFGGDRHVHAYLAHAFAEAPAPPLRLTARARQFSSFMLLVGRLGPGRSFEPTHAVIVKDKDELSIPLLLEPLPTPKVFRDAIASLSPEQQRFAKAVRQMQLEGSVFGILLLQLKPQLERLLNIPTDSLTKEIALTQALQELFIDYQIPSDLLSYDGDASAPTADKLEAVKRHVKAITDMIASAKAAEVAGAQQRASFAHPRTSAGGAASEMYADEAEFEMHAENEPVRRKSASRARVMPAPEMLMMSAQPRMAMAAAAPVPEVAAMARGAAARPMMME
;
A
#
# COMPACT_ATOMS: atom_id res chain seq x y z
N ALA A 1 4.54 3.87 -49.18
CA ALA A 1 3.27 4.33 -48.57
C ALA A 1 3.41 4.70 -47.08
N ASN A 2 3.92 3.82 -46.20
CA ASN A 2 4.01 4.10 -44.74
C ASN A 2 4.96 5.24 -44.31
N ARG A 3 6.07 5.48 -45.03
CA ARG A 3 6.99 6.61 -44.73
C ARG A 3 6.36 7.99 -45.01
N ASN A 4 5.42 8.06 -45.96
CA ASN A 4 4.76 9.33 -46.32
C ASN A 4 3.66 9.69 -45.32
N LEU A 5 3.00 8.71 -44.68
CA LEU A 5 2.00 8.95 -43.65
C LEU A 5 2.65 9.42 -42.34
N GLN A 6 3.77 8.81 -41.92
CA GLN A 6 4.54 9.29 -40.76
C GLN A 6 5.13 10.70 -41.00
N SER A 7 5.60 11.00 -42.22
CA SER A 7 6.08 12.34 -42.58
C SER A 7 4.95 13.37 -42.60
N ALA A 8 3.76 13.02 -43.09
CA ALA A 8 2.59 13.88 -43.11
C ALA A 8 2.05 14.14 -41.69
N ILE A 9 1.96 13.11 -40.85
CA ILE A 9 1.56 13.25 -39.44
C ILE A 9 2.57 14.11 -38.68
N CYS A 10 3.88 13.89 -38.84
CA CYS A 10 4.91 14.74 -38.22
C CYS A 10 4.88 16.20 -38.72
N LYS A 11 4.63 16.44 -40.01
CA LYS A 11 4.51 17.80 -40.57
C LYS A 11 3.23 18.50 -40.09
N HIS A 12 2.13 17.77 -39.92
CA HIS A 12 0.91 18.32 -39.33
C HIS A 12 1.07 18.60 -37.83
N PHE A 13 1.76 17.72 -37.10
CA PHE A 13 2.08 17.92 -35.68
C PHE A 13 3.03 19.10 -35.44
N MET A 14 4.00 19.32 -36.34
CA MET A 14 4.89 20.50 -36.30
C MET A 14 4.13 21.81 -36.57
N ARG A 15 3.17 21.81 -37.51
CA ARG A 15 2.29 22.96 -37.75
C ARG A 15 1.34 23.22 -36.59
N TRP A 16 0.80 22.17 -35.95
CA TRP A 16 -0.01 22.27 -34.74
C TRP A 16 0.79 22.81 -33.55
N ARG A 17 2.04 22.36 -33.39
CA ARG A 17 2.96 22.89 -32.39
C ARG A 17 3.29 24.37 -32.66
N GLN A 18 3.47 24.78 -33.91
CA GLN A 18 3.68 26.20 -34.27
C GLN A 18 2.42 27.05 -34.03
N LEU A 19 1.22 26.53 -34.30
CA LEU A 19 -0.04 27.24 -34.02
C LEU A 19 -0.33 27.32 -32.51
N ALA A 20 -0.10 26.25 -31.76
CA ALA A 20 -0.20 26.24 -30.31
C ALA A 20 0.85 27.15 -29.66
N LEU A 21 2.08 27.21 -30.19
CA LEU A 21 3.05 28.21 -29.76
C LEU A 21 2.59 29.63 -30.10
N LEU A 22 2.08 29.90 -31.31
CA LEU A 22 1.61 31.24 -31.70
C LEU A 22 0.43 31.76 -30.86
N VAL A 23 -0.43 30.87 -30.34
CA VAL A 23 -1.55 31.23 -29.44
C VAL A 23 -1.08 31.43 -27.98
N PHE A 24 0.05 30.82 -27.58
CA PHE A 24 0.61 30.93 -26.22
C PHE A 24 1.85 31.85 -26.10
N THR A 25 2.38 32.41 -27.20
CA THR A 25 3.58 33.27 -27.20
C THR A 25 3.28 34.76 -27.03
N ALA A 26 2.30 35.11 -26.20
CA ALA A 26 2.22 36.49 -25.69
C ALA A 26 3.10 36.71 -24.44
N ASP A 27 3.62 35.65 -23.79
CA ASP A 27 4.38 35.84 -22.53
C ASP A 27 5.44 34.75 -22.22
N ALA A 28 6.03 34.13 -23.26
CA ALA A 28 6.85 32.91 -23.13
C ALA A 28 8.37 33.13 -23.02
N SER A 29 8.86 34.37 -22.94
CA SER A 29 10.30 34.65 -22.84
C SER A 29 10.89 34.33 -21.46
N HIS A 30 10.08 34.32 -20.39
CA HIS A 30 10.53 34.01 -19.02
C HIS A 30 10.53 32.50 -18.67
N VAL A 31 9.66 31.69 -19.29
CA VAL A 31 9.50 30.27 -18.92
C VAL A 31 10.59 29.37 -19.53
N CYS A 32 11.15 29.76 -20.68
CA CYS A 32 12.17 28.97 -21.37
C CYS A 32 13.55 29.02 -20.68
N ALA A 33 13.80 30.03 -19.83
CA ALA A 33 15.02 30.14 -19.02
C ALA A 33 15.05 29.13 -17.86
N LEU A 34 13.90 28.86 -17.22
CA LEU A 34 13.80 27.97 -16.06
C LEU A 34 13.91 26.47 -16.42
N GLN A 35 13.54 26.07 -17.64
CA GLN A 35 13.65 24.66 -18.06
C GLN A 35 15.07 24.23 -18.40
N LYS A 36 16.00 25.16 -18.68
CA LYS A 36 17.41 24.81 -18.97
C LYS A 36 18.22 24.50 -17.72
N GLU A 37 17.87 25.05 -16.55
CA GLU A 37 18.57 24.75 -15.29
C GLU A 37 18.19 23.39 -14.68
N HIS A 38 17.02 22.85 -15.02
CA HIS A 38 16.55 21.57 -14.48
C HIS A 38 17.05 20.33 -15.23
N ALA A 39 17.67 20.48 -16.40
CA ALA A 39 18.09 19.36 -17.25
C ALA A 39 19.39 18.64 -16.81
N GLY A 40 20.03 19.08 -15.72
CA GLY A 40 21.35 18.58 -15.29
C GLY A 40 21.38 17.76 -13.99
N LYS A 41 20.25 17.52 -13.31
CA LYS A 41 20.26 16.84 -12.00
C LYS A 41 19.83 15.38 -12.14
N ARG A 42 20.74 14.47 -11.76
CA ARG A 42 20.50 13.01 -11.65
C ARG A 42 19.24 12.74 -10.82
N PRO A 43 18.44 11.70 -11.12
CA PRO A 43 17.34 11.31 -10.25
C PRO A 43 17.91 10.88 -8.90
N LEU A 44 17.51 11.58 -7.83
CA LEU A 44 17.73 11.15 -6.46
C LEU A 44 16.99 9.82 -6.28
N ASN A 45 17.72 8.81 -5.80
CA ASN A 45 17.29 7.43 -5.66
C ASN A 45 15.91 7.30 -5.02
N ALA A 46 15.01 6.59 -5.71
CA ALA A 46 13.79 6.04 -5.15
C ALA A 46 14.13 4.84 -4.26
N LEU A 47 14.47 5.13 -3.00
CA LEU A 47 14.29 4.21 -1.87
C LEU A 47 13.44 4.97 -0.85
N HIS A 48 12.16 5.14 -1.18
CA HIS A 48 11.15 5.65 -0.26
C HIS A 48 10.63 4.49 0.60
N ASP A 49 11.21 4.32 1.78
CA ASP A 49 10.47 3.78 2.92
C ASP A 49 10.21 4.95 3.89
N SER A 50 9.17 5.72 3.56
CA SER A 50 8.84 7.00 4.17
C SER A 50 8.02 6.79 5.45
N THR A 51 8.66 6.88 6.61
CA THR A 51 7.98 6.73 7.91
C THR A 51 7.41 8.04 8.47
N LEU A 52 7.50 9.17 7.76
CA LEU A 52 6.67 10.36 8.02
C LEU A 52 5.51 10.35 7.01
N PRO A 53 4.30 10.84 7.36
CA PRO A 53 3.24 10.99 6.38
C PRO A 53 3.77 11.83 5.21
N VAL A 54 3.88 11.23 4.02
CA VAL A 54 4.32 11.94 2.81
C VAL A 54 3.28 12.95 2.36
N ASP A 55 2.01 12.71 2.75
CA ASP A 55 0.89 13.56 2.47
C ASP A 55 0.45 14.29 3.74
N TYR A 56 0.58 15.62 3.72
CA TYR A 56 -0.01 16.50 4.72
C TYR A 56 -1.52 16.22 4.82
N ASN A 57 -1.99 15.89 6.02
CA ASN A 57 -3.40 15.63 6.28
C ASN A 57 -3.96 16.73 7.19
N ASP A 58 -4.63 17.70 6.56
CA ASP A 58 -5.17 18.88 7.24
C ASP A 58 -6.12 18.53 8.39
N HIS A 59 -7.02 17.55 8.21
CA HIS A 59 -7.95 17.13 9.26
C HIS A 59 -7.23 16.56 10.48
N ARG A 60 -6.23 15.69 10.27
CA ARG A 60 -5.44 15.11 11.37
C ARG A 60 -4.61 16.18 12.08
N PHE A 61 -4.06 17.13 11.33
CA PHE A 61 -3.31 18.25 11.85
C PHE A 61 -4.19 19.16 12.72
N ARG A 62 -5.33 19.64 12.20
CA ARG A 62 -6.28 20.48 12.93
C ARG A 62 -6.75 19.83 14.23
N ARG A 63 -7.11 18.55 14.22
CA ARG A 63 -7.50 17.81 15.44
C ARG A 63 -6.43 17.85 16.54
N ARG A 64 -5.14 17.77 16.19
CA ARG A 64 -4.03 17.86 17.16
C ARG A 64 -3.88 19.29 17.68
N ILE A 65 -3.97 20.27 16.81
CA ILE A 65 -3.91 21.69 17.18
C ILE A 65 -5.06 22.06 18.10
N ASP A 66 -6.30 21.62 17.82
CA ASP A 66 -7.46 21.89 18.66
C ASP A 66 -7.29 21.33 20.08
N LYS A 67 -6.78 20.10 20.22
CA LYS A 67 -6.43 19.50 21.52
C LYS A 67 -5.37 20.33 22.26
N ALA A 68 -4.39 20.86 21.54
CA ALA A 68 -3.36 21.72 22.11
C ALA A 68 -3.92 23.09 22.52
N LEU A 69 -4.83 23.68 21.73
CA LEU A 69 -5.53 24.93 22.04
C LEU A 69 -6.32 24.83 23.34
N ASP A 70 -7.00 23.71 23.60
CA ASP A 70 -7.69 23.46 24.87
C ASP A 70 -6.75 23.50 26.09
N SER A 71 -5.51 23.04 25.90
CA SER A 71 -4.48 23.08 26.94
C SER A 71 -3.91 24.49 27.08
N LEU A 72 -3.71 25.20 25.96
CA LEU A 72 -3.23 26.58 25.94
C LEU A 72 -4.21 27.56 26.58
N HIS A 73 -5.52 27.40 26.41
CA HIS A 73 -6.51 28.26 27.07
C HIS A 73 -6.46 28.16 28.60
N LYS A 74 -5.93 27.07 29.16
CA LYS A 74 -5.72 26.92 30.61
C LYS A 74 -4.41 27.54 31.08
N LEU A 75 -3.41 27.58 30.19
CA LEU A 75 -2.04 28.00 30.49
C LEU A 75 -1.81 29.48 30.23
N LEU A 76 -2.46 30.04 29.21
CA LEU A 76 -2.44 31.45 28.86
C LEU A 76 -3.54 32.21 29.60
N GLU A 77 -3.33 33.51 29.86
CA GLU A 77 -4.34 34.37 30.48
C GLU A 77 -5.66 34.35 29.70
N THR A 78 -6.79 34.38 30.42
CA THR A 78 -8.17 34.25 29.89
C THR A 78 -8.54 35.29 28.82
N THR A 79 -7.74 36.34 28.68
CA THR A 79 -7.94 37.44 27.72
C THR A 79 -7.32 37.17 26.36
N ARG A 80 -6.45 36.16 26.24
CA ARG A 80 -5.74 35.83 24.99
C ARG A 80 -6.57 34.94 24.09
N LYS A 81 -6.41 35.12 22.78
CA LYS A 81 -7.18 34.42 21.75
C LYS A 81 -6.24 33.75 20.74
N PRO A 82 -5.60 32.63 21.12
CA PRO A 82 -4.78 31.84 20.21
C PRO A 82 -5.67 31.21 19.12
N THR A 83 -5.26 31.31 17.85
CA THR A 83 -6.02 30.74 16.72
C THR A 83 -5.11 30.39 15.54
N TYR A 84 -5.66 29.73 14.54
CA TYR A 84 -4.98 29.38 13.30
C TYR A 84 -4.46 30.62 12.56
N ALA A 85 -3.29 30.50 11.94
CA ALA A 85 -2.66 31.60 11.20
C ALA A 85 -3.54 32.14 10.06
N GLU A 86 -4.29 31.25 9.39
CA GLU A 86 -5.27 31.59 8.35
C GLU A 86 -6.33 32.59 8.81
N GLY A 87 -6.72 32.56 10.08
CA GLY A 87 -7.83 33.35 10.63
C GLY A 87 -7.42 34.74 11.12
N VAL A 88 -6.14 35.10 11.03
CA VAL A 88 -5.60 36.38 11.55
C VAL A 88 -5.01 37.17 10.38
N PRO A 89 -5.29 38.47 10.23
CA PRO A 89 -4.60 39.31 9.27
C PRO A 89 -3.09 39.34 9.53
N HIS A 90 -2.29 38.96 8.53
CA HIS A 90 -0.83 38.88 8.62
C HIS A 90 -0.19 39.16 7.25
N GLN A 91 1.10 39.51 7.26
CA GLN A 91 1.90 39.73 6.07
C GLN A 91 2.60 38.45 5.61
N PHE A 92 3.09 38.43 4.36
CA PHE A 92 3.86 37.30 3.84
C PHE A 92 5.11 37.00 4.68
N ASP A 93 5.80 38.05 5.15
CA ASP A 93 7.00 37.92 5.98
C ASP A 93 6.75 37.27 7.35
N ASP A 94 5.53 37.39 7.89
CA ASP A 94 5.15 36.78 9.16
C ASP A 94 5.16 35.25 9.07
N LYS A 95 4.97 34.69 7.86
CA LYS A 95 5.00 33.24 7.62
C LYS A 95 6.39 32.66 7.73
N TYR A 96 7.42 33.40 7.31
CA TYR A 96 8.81 33.00 7.55
C TYR A 96 9.13 33.04 9.05
N SER A 97 8.68 34.08 9.74
CA SER A 97 8.87 34.18 11.19
C SER A 97 8.14 33.05 11.94
N LEU A 98 6.97 32.62 11.45
CA LEU A 98 6.25 31.46 11.96
C LEU A 98 7.05 30.17 11.76
N VAL A 99 7.62 29.95 10.58
CA VAL A 99 8.47 28.77 10.29
C VAL A 99 9.74 28.77 11.14
N ASP A 100 10.41 29.92 11.29
CA ASP A 100 11.57 30.07 12.17
C ASP A 100 11.21 29.70 13.62
N LEU A 101 10.07 30.19 14.12
CA LEU A 101 9.58 29.93 15.47
C LEU A 101 9.25 28.44 15.69
N VAL A 102 8.45 27.82 14.82
CA VAL A 102 8.09 26.40 15.00
C VAL A 102 9.28 25.48 14.84
N THR A 103 10.26 25.84 13.99
CA THR A 103 11.52 25.10 13.89
C THR A 103 12.32 25.21 15.18
N ALA A 104 12.45 26.41 15.74
CA ALA A 104 13.13 26.61 17.01
C ALA A 104 12.44 25.88 18.17
N LEU A 105 11.10 25.92 18.25
CA LEU A 105 10.34 25.17 19.25
C LEU A 105 10.52 23.66 19.10
N SER A 106 10.55 23.15 17.87
CA SER A 106 10.84 21.73 17.59
C SER A 106 12.24 21.33 18.07
N LEU A 107 13.26 22.14 17.78
CA LEU A 107 14.63 21.91 18.24
C LEU A 107 14.72 21.90 19.77
N ALA A 108 14.11 22.89 20.45
CA ALA A 108 14.09 22.95 21.91
C ALA A 108 13.33 21.78 22.54
N ALA A 109 12.23 21.35 21.91
CA ALA A 109 11.45 20.20 22.35
C ALA A 109 12.22 18.88 22.20
N GLN A 110 12.98 18.71 21.11
CA GLN A 110 13.88 17.56 20.91
C GLN A 110 14.96 17.52 21.99
N MET A 111 15.54 18.68 22.33
CA MET A 111 16.53 18.77 23.40
C MET A 111 15.95 18.43 24.77
N SER A 112 14.71 18.85 25.06
CA SER A 112 14.01 18.46 26.29
C SER A 112 13.80 16.93 26.40
N VAL A 113 13.60 16.25 25.26
CA VAL A 113 13.53 14.78 25.23
C VAL A 113 14.89 14.15 25.46
N LEU A 114 15.98 14.69 24.86
CA LEU A 114 17.34 14.20 25.10
C LEU A 114 17.78 14.39 26.55
N GLU A 115 17.42 15.51 27.17
CA GLU A 115 17.60 15.74 28.62
C GLU A 115 16.89 14.65 29.43
N ALA A 116 15.61 14.37 29.12
CA ALA A 116 14.84 13.31 29.79
C ALA A 116 15.38 11.89 29.54
N LEU A 117 16.10 11.69 28.43
CA LEU A 117 16.82 10.46 28.12
C LEU A 117 18.16 10.34 28.87
N GLY A 118 18.69 11.40 29.47
CA GLY A 118 19.91 11.35 30.29
C GLY A 118 21.00 12.36 29.91
N LEU A 119 20.76 13.27 28.96
CA LEU A 119 21.72 14.33 28.59
C LEU A 119 21.69 15.50 29.58
N GLU A 120 21.92 15.25 30.86
CA GLU A 120 21.77 16.27 31.92
C GLU A 120 23.05 17.10 32.12
N GLN A 121 24.21 16.53 31.78
CA GLN A 121 25.50 17.20 31.98
C GLN A 121 25.73 18.28 30.93
N LYS A 122 25.66 19.54 31.34
CA LYS A 122 25.93 20.70 30.45
C LYS A 122 27.29 20.63 29.75
N SER A 123 28.32 20.10 30.43
CA SER A 123 29.64 19.87 29.84
C SER A 123 29.63 18.84 28.71
N ALA A 124 28.81 17.80 28.82
CA ALA A 124 28.64 16.79 27.78
C ALA A 124 27.91 17.37 26.55
N LEU A 125 26.87 18.18 26.78
CA LEU A 125 26.18 18.91 25.71
C LEU A 125 27.14 19.83 24.94
N LEU A 126 27.95 20.62 25.65
CA LEU A 126 28.90 21.54 25.00
C LEU A 126 29.94 20.82 24.14
N LYS A 127 30.44 19.66 24.58
CA LYS A 127 31.34 18.83 23.77
C LYS A 127 30.70 18.36 22.46
N LEU A 128 29.43 17.98 22.49
CA LEU A 128 28.69 17.55 21.29
C LEU A 128 28.42 18.72 20.34
N VAL A 129 28.10 19.90 20.89
CA VAL A 129 27.91 21.14 20.10
C VAL A 129 29.23 21.57 19.45
N GLU A 130 30.34 21.51 20.18
CA GLU A 130 31.67 21.81 19.65
C GLU A 130 32.07 20.83 18.54
N ALA A 131 31.88 19.52 18.76
CA ALA A 131 32.14 18.50 17.76
C ALA A 131 31.33 18.72 16.47
N ALA A 132 30.03 18.99 16.60
CA ALA A 132 29.17 19.30 15.46
C ALA A 132 29.58 20.60 14.75
N GLY A 133 30.00 21.63 15.51
CA GLY A 133 30.51 22.88 14.98
C GLY A 133 31.82 22.72 14.19
N MET A 134 32.66 21.76 14.56
CA MET A 134 33.87 21.36 13.83
C MET A 134 33.59 20.37 12.68
N HIS A 135 32.33 20.20 12.27
CA HIS A 135 31.90 19.25 11.24
C HIS A 135 32.25 17.78 11.53
N SER A 136 32.47 17.42 12.79
CA SER A 136 32.60 16.03 13.19
C SER A 136 31.21 15.40 13.28
N ALA A 137 31.05 14.21 12.70
CA ALA A 137 29.79 13.48 12.77
C ALA A 137 29.47 13.14 14.23
N VAL A 138 28.24 13.43 14.66
CA VAL A 138 27.67 13.07 15.96
C VAL A 138 26.58 12.04 15.74
N THR A 139 26.76 10.83 16.28
CA THR A 139 25.84 9.71 16.10
C THR A 139 25.20 9.33 17.42
N MET A 140 23.88 9.12 17.41
CA MET A 140 23.13 8.51 18.50
C MET A 140 22.93 7.02 18.20
N ARG A 141 23.32 6.16 19.14
CA ARG A 141 23.30 4.71 18.97
C ARG A 141 22.56 4.04 20.12
N LEU A 142 21.60 3.17 19.80
CA LEU A 142 21.10 2.13 20.69
C LEU A 142 21.71 0.79 20.29
N ARG A 143 22.41 0.14 21.22
CA ARG A 143 22.88 -1.24 21.05
C ARG A 143 22.22 -2.12 22.09
N ALA A 144 21.82 -3.32 21.70
CA ALA A 144 21.30 -4.32 22.62
C ALA A 144 21.86 -5.73 22.34
N LEU A 145 22.01 -6.50 23.40
CA LEU A 145 22.43 -7.90 23.40
C LEU A 145 21.41 -8.70 24.20
N GLU A 146 20.79 -9.69 23.56
CA GLU A 146 19.86 -10.62 24.20
C GLU A 146 20.55 -11.98 24.39
N ARG A 147 20.34 -12.63 25.54
CA ARG A 147 20.92 -13.94 25.87
C ARG A 147 19.90 -14.82 26.59
N THR A 148 19.74 -16.07 26.16
CA THR A 148 18.82 -17.04 26.77
C THR A 148 19.57 -18.25 27.28
N VAL A 149 19.38 -18.61 28.54
CA VAL A 149 20.09 -19.73 29.20
C VAL A 149 19.07 -20.64 29.90
N PHE A 150 19.21 -21.96 29.74
CA PHE A 150 18.39 -22.94 30.46
C PHE A 150 18.69 -22.90 31.97
N LEU A 151 17.65 -22.88 32.79
CA LEU A 151 17.78 -22.89 34.25
C LEU A 151 17.49 -24.27 34.84
N ARG A 152 16.25 -24.76 34.68
CA ARG A 152 15.76 -25.97 35.37
C ARG A 152 14.52 -26.55 34.69
N GLU A 153 14.20 -27.79 35.02
CA GLU A 153 12.91 -28.44 34.73
C GLU A 153 12.15 -28.67 36.03
N ALA A 154 10.82 -28.53 36.02
CA ALA A 154 9.97 -28.89 37.16
C ALA A 154 8.68 -29.55 36.66
N SER A 155 8.29 -30.65 37.29
CA SER A 155 7.01 -31.31 37.00
C SER A 155 5.96 -30.89 38.02
N ARG A 156 4.76 -30.57 37.55
CA ARG A 156 3.57 -30.33 38.39
C ARG A 156 2.40 -31.19 37.92
N ASP A 157 1.61 -31.58 38.90
CA ASP A 157 0.44 -32.43 38.72
C ASP A 157 -0.80 -31.53 38.59
N VAL A 158 -1.43 -31.52 37.41
CA VAL A 158 -2.64 -30.74 37.13
C VAL A 158 -3.83 -31.68 37.08
N GLY A 159 -4.76 -31.53 38.02
CA GLY A 159 -5.97 -32.35 38.07
C GLY A 159 -6.92 -32.05 36.90
N ASP A 160 -7.36 -33.08 36.17
CA ASP A 160 -8.13 -32.95 34.93
C ASP A 160 -9.64 -32.67 35.16
N GLY A 161 -10.02 -32.22 36.37
CA GLY A 161 -11.42 -31.95 36.77
C GLY A 161 -12.37 -33.17 36.76
N ARG A 162 -12.00 -34.29 36.13
CA ARG A 162 -12.77 -35.54 36.04
C ARG A 162 -12.49 -36.41 37.25
N VAL A 163 -13.46 -36.49 38.15
CA VAL A 163 -13.50 -37.47 39.24
C VAL A 163 -14.26 -38.70 38.75
N LEU A 164 -13.57 -39.80 38.51
CA LEU A 164 -14.20 -41.09 38.21
C LEU A 164 -14.70 -41.69 39.52
N LYS A 165 -16.02 -41.75 39.69
CA LYS A 165 -16.66 -42.43 40.81
C LYS A 165 -16.95 -43.87 40.41
N HIS A 166 -16.31 -44.84 41.08
CA HIS A 166 -16.66 -46.25 40.95
C HIS A 166 -17.49 -46.69 42.15
N SER A 167 -18.67 -47.25 41.90
CA SER A 167 -19.53 -47.87 42.91
C SER A 167 -19.44 -49.40 42.80
N GLY A 168 -18.85 -50.03 43.81
CA GLY A 168 -18.83 -51.49 43.99
C GLY A 168 -19.46 -51.91 45.31
N ILE A 169 -19.66 -53.22 45.50
CA ILE A 169 -20.37 -53.85 46.65
C ILE A 169 -19.71 -53.56 48.03
N PHE A 170 -18.53 -52.92 48.05
CA PHE A 170 -17.81 -52.55 49.29
C PHE A 170 -17.57 -51.04 49.47
N GLY A 171 -18.27 -50.17 48.74
CA GLY A 171 -18.23 -48.71 48.94
C GLY A 171 -17.77 -47.91 47.71
N THR A 172 -17.97 -46.59 47.78
CA THR A 172 -17.66 -45.62 46.73
C THR A 172 -16.18 -45.20 46.77
N SER A 173 -15.47 -45.35 45.65
CA SER A 173 -14.09 -44.88 45.48
C SER A 173 -14.06 -43.73 44.45
N GLU A 174 -13.46 -42.60 44.82
CA GLU A 174 -13.24 -41.44 43.95
C GLU A 174 -11.80 -41.46 43.44
N GLN A 175 -11.59 -41.62 42.12
CA GLN A 175 -10.28 -41.48 41.47
C GLN A 175 -10.25 -40.19 40.67
N GLN A 176 -9.34 -39.28 41.03
CA GLN A 176 -9.07 -38.06 40.26
C GLN A 176 -7.97 -38.36 39.24
N VAL A 177 -8.25 -38.15 37.96
CA VAL A 177 -7.22 -38.24 36.91
C VAL A 177 -6.34 -36.99 37.00
N VAL A 178 -5.03 -37.21 37.18
CA VAL A 178 -4.02 -36.15 37.31
C VAL A 178 -3.09 -36.23 36.12
N THR A 179 -2.96 -35.13 35.39
CA THR A 179 -2.04 -35.00 34.25
C THR A 179 -0.75 -34.35 34.72
N ARG A 180 0.37 -35.07 34.64
CA ARG A 180 1.70 -34.53 34.99
C ARG A 180 2.21 -33.64 33.85
N VAL A 181 2.31 -32.34 34.09
CA VAL A 181 2.85 -31.34 33.17
C VAL A 181 4.30 -31.03 33.56
N THR A 182 5.21 -31.00 32.61
CA THR A 182 6.62 -30.62 32.84
C THR A 182 6.89 -29.25 32.27
N ASP A 183 7.28 -28.32 33.12
CA ASP A 183 7.61 -26.95 32.79
C ASP A 183 9.14 -26.78 32.76
N TYR A 184 9.65 -26.16 31.69
CA TYR A 184 11.07 -25.84 31.52
C TYR A 184 11.29 -24.34 31.71
N PHE A 185 12.25 -23.99 32.56
CA PHE A 185 12.53 -22.62 32.97
C PHE A 185 13.81 -22.12 32.31
N TRP A 186 13.74 -20.91 31.74
CA TRP A 186 14.81 -20.27 31.01
C TRP A 186 15.04 -18.86 31.57
N ARG A 187 16.30 -18.43 31.68
CA ARG A 187 16.65 -17.04 31.97
C ARG A 187 16.91 -16.32 30.66
N HIS A 188 16.09 -15.33 30.36
CA HIS A 188 16.32 -14.42 29.24
C HIS A 188 16.82 -13.08 29.77
N GLU A 189 17.98 -12.64 29.30
CA GLU A 189 18.68 -11.42 29.73
C GLU A 189 18.88 -10.48 28.54
N ILE A 190 18.57 -9.19 28.73
CA ILE A 190 18.79 -8.14 27.74
C ILE A 190 19.68 -7.08 28.36
N SER A 191 20.81 -6.80 27.69
CA SER A 191 21.71 -5.69 28.00
C SER A 191 21.64 -4.65 26.91
N TYR A 192 21.30 -3.40 27.23
CA TYR A 192 21.30 -2.29 26.27
C TYR A 192 22.14 -1.11 26.73
N GLU A 193 22.59 -0.33 25.76
CA GLU A 193 23.31 0.92 25.94
C GLU A 193 22.83 1.94 24.91
N LEU A 194 22.41 3.12 25.39
CA LEU A 194 22.06 4.29 24.60
C LEU A 194 23.15 5.35 24.82
N LEU A 195 23.81 5.77 23.74
CA LEU A 195 24.93 6.72 23.80
C LEU A 195 24.94 7.65 22.58
N LEU A 196 25.52 8.83 22.78
CA LEU A 196 25.89 9.79 21.76
C LEU A 196 27.41 9.78 21.61
N PHE A 197 27.95 9.82 20.40
CA PHE A 197 29.40 9.89 20.22
C PHE A 197 29.79 10.73 19.01
N SER A 198 30.97 11.34 19.07
CA SER A 198 31.57 12.04 17.94
C SER A 198 32.62 11.17 17.22
N GLY A 199 32.69 11.31 15.89
CA GLY A 199 33.64 10.61 15.03
C GLY A 199 33.14 9.24 14.53
N ALA A 200 34.06 8.43 13.99
CA ALA A 200 33.70 7.18 13.31
C ALA A 200 33.25 6.06 14.26
N ASN A 201 33.74 6.05 15.51
CA ASN A 201 33.45 5.01 16.50
C ASN A 201 33.28 5.60 17.88
N ALA A 202 32.43 4.96 18.70
CA ALA A 202 32.27 5.31 20.10
C ALA A 202 33.51 4.89 20.89
N THR A 203 34.27 5.86 21.40
CA THR A 203 35.36 5.65 22.36
C THR A 203 34.98 6.27 23.71
N GLU A 204 35.61 5.85 24.80
CA GLU A 204 35.28 6.42 26.13
C GLU A 204 35.49 7.94 26.22
N ALA A 205 36.43 8.49 25.43
CA ALA A 205 36.69 9.92 25.38
C ALA A 205 35.70 10.69 24.49
N SER A 206 35.15 10.06 23.45
CA SER A 206 34.26 10.68 22.47
C SER A 206 32.78 10.36 22.67
N ALA A 207 32.42 9.49 23.62
CA ALA A 207 31.06 9.04 23.87
C ALA A 207 30.47 9.61 25.16
N VAL A 208 29.23 10.10 25.06
CA VAL A 208 28.34 10.49 26.14
C VAL A 208 27.28 9.41 26.30
N ARG A 209 27.33 8.68 27.40
CA ARG A 209 26.36 7.62 27.72
C ARG A 209 25.09 8.24 28.30
N LEU A 210 23.95 7.99 27.68
CA LEU A 210 22.65 8.48 28.13
C LEU A 210 22.01 7.48 29.09
N GLN A 211 21.92 6.21 28.69
CA GLN A 211 21.36 5.14 29.51
C GLN A 211 22.09 3.81 29.28
N ARG A 212 22.15 2.97 30.31
CA ARG A 212 22.63 1.60 30.20
C ARG A 212 21.91 0.74 31.22
N ARG A 213 21.53 -0.48 30.82
CA ARG A 213 20.97 -1.46 31.75
C ARG A 213 21.16 -2.89 31.26
N THR A 214 21.26 -3.79 32.22
CA THR A 214 21.09 -5.24 32.03
C THR A 214 19.89 -5.69 32.85
N ALA A 215 18.94 -6.35 32.21
CA ALA A 215 17.70 -6.81 32.82
C ALA A 215 17.42 -8.27 32.44
N HIS A 216 16.67 -9.00 33.25
CA HIS A 216 16.36 -10.41 33.00
C HIS A 216 14.94 -10.79 33.38
N SER A 217 14.41 -11.86 32.76
CA SER A 217 13.15 -12.51 33.11
C SER A 217 13.33 -14.03 33.09
N GLU A 218 12.66 -14.72 34.01
CA GLU A 218 12.42 -16.15 33.89
C GLU A 218 11.27 -16.38 32.91
N LEU A 219 11.46 -17.28 31.94
CA LEU A 219 10.49 -17.68 30.93
C LEU A 219 10.18 -19.17 31.11
N VAL A 220 8.93 -19.55 30.90
CA VAL A 220 8.46 -20.94 31.08
C VAL A 220 7.92 -21.50 29.77
N THR A 221 8.36 -22.71 29.42
CA THR A 221 7.87 -23.45 28.24
C THR A 221 7.40 -24.85 28.64
N ALA A 222 6.37 -25.37 27.95
CA ALA A 222 5.86 -26.74 28.18
C ALA A 222 6.70 -27.82 27.48
N ILE A 223 7.56 -27.41 26.54
CA ILE A 223 8.49 -28.26 25.81
C ILE A 223 9.92 -27.78 26.06
N ARG A 224 10.89 -28.69 26.00
CA ARG A 224 12.32 -28.39 26.21
C ARG A 224 12.95 -27.72 24.98
N GLU A 225 12.37 -26.61 24.58
CA GLU A 225 12.81 -25.80 23.46
C GLU A 225 12.94 -24.36 23.94
N ALA A 226 14.06 -23.72 23.60
CA ALA A 226 14.35 -22.37 24.08
C ALA A 226 13.36 -21.37 23.46
N PRO A 227 12.70 -20.51 24.26
CA PRO A 227 11.71 -19.55 23.74
C PRO A 227 12.34 -18.44 22.88
N GLU A 228 13.64 -18.18 23.07
CA GLU A 228 14.43 -17.20 22.32
C GLU A 228 15.83 -17.79 22.04
N PRO A 229 16.58 -17.27 21.05
CA PRO A 229 17.93 -17.72 20.75
C PRO A 229 18.88 -17.59 21.95
N GLU A 230 19.87 -18.48 22.02
CA GLU A 230 20.90 -18.48 23.08
C GLU A 230 21.64 -17.14 23.15
N LYS A 231 21.92 -16.55 21.99
CA LYS A 231 22.51 -15.21 21.86
C LYS A 231 21.94 -14.52 20.63
N ARG A 232 21.49 -13.27 20.78
CA ARG A 232 21.08 -12.39 19.68
C ARG A 232 21.75 -11.02 19.86
N GLU A 233 22.59 -10.65 18.90
CA GLU A 233 23.12 -9.29 18.81
C GLU A 233 22.16 -8.46 17.95
N VAL A 234 21.52 -7.47 18.55
CA VAL A 234 20.65 -6.55 17.83
C VAL A 234 21.55 -5.60 17.04
N PRO A 235 21.37 -5.47 15.71
CA PRO A 235 22.13 -4.50 14.92
C PRO A 235 22.02 -3.11 15.55
N PRO A 236 23.14 -2.36 15.65
CA PRO A 236 23.12 -1.05 16.28
C PRO A 236 22.14 -0.12 15.54
N LEU A 237 21.21 0.47 16.28
CA LEU A 237 20.28 1.44 15.74
C LEU A 237 20.94 2.82 15.82
N ASP A 238 21.47 3.26 14.68
CA ASP A 238 22.23 4.50 14.55
C ASP A 238 21.42 5.60 13.87
N VAL A 239 21.62 6.83 14.32
CA VAL A 239 21.14 8.03 13.63
C VAL A 239 22.14 9.16 13.74
N ASP A 240 22.37 9.84 12.61
CA ASP A 240 23.16 11.06 12.56
C ASP A 240 22.33 12.23 13.13
N VAL A 241 22.84 12.83 14.21
CA VAL A 241 22.25 13.98 14.90
C VAL A 241 23.18 15.20 14.85
N THR A 242 24.20 15.17 13.98
CA THR A 242 25.15 16.28 13.77
C THR A 242 24.42 17.58 13.48
N TRP A 243 23.42 17.53 12.60
CA TRP A 243 22.67 18.73 12.23
C TRP A 243 21.94 19.35 13.43
N LEU A 244 21.28 18.53 14.27
CA LEU A 244 20.59 19.00 15.48
C LEU A 244 21.54 19.78 16.41
N PHE A 245 22.69 19.20 16.75
CA PHE A 245 23.67 19.86 17.62
C PHE A 245 24.35 21.06 16.94
N SER A 246 24.49 21.03 15.61
CA SER A 246 25.00 22.18 14.86
C SER A 246 24.09 23.40 14.94
N GLN A 247 22.80 23.25 15.26
CA GLN A 247 21.86 24.37 15.41
C GLN A 247 21.93 25.08 16.77
N LEU A 248 22.79 24.61 17.68
CA LEU A 248 23.04 25.24 18.97
C LEU A 248 24.33 26.05 18.92
N ASP A 249 24.38 27.14 19.68
CA ASP A 249 25.60 27.90 19.94
C ASP A 249 26.25 27.49 21.28
N ALA A 250 27.39 28.10 21.61
CA ALA A 250 28.11 27.84 22.86
C ALA A 250 27.31 28.26 24.13
N SER A 251 26.28 29.09 23.97
CA SER A 251 25.36 29.46 25.05
C SER A 251 24.15 28.52 25.17
N SER A 252 24.10 27.46 24.35
CA SER A 252 22.95 26.57 24.20
C SER A 252 21.70 27.29 23.69
N SER A 253 21.88 28.31 22.86
CA SER A 253 20.81 29.00 22.15
C SER A 253 20.66 28.48 20.72
N ILE A 254 19.43 28.41 20.22
CA ILE A 254 19.13 27.95 18.86
C ILE A 254 19.45 29.06 17.86
N LYS A 255 20.17 28.75 16.78
CA LYS A 255 20.57 29.72 15.75
C LYS A 255 19.83 29.59 14.41
N PHE A 256 18.85 28.69 14.33
CA PHE A 256 18.11 28.43 13.09
C PHE A 256 17.43 29.71 12.58
N LYS A 257 17.59 29.97 11.27
CA LYS A 257 16.90 31.06 10.56
C LYS A 257 16.85 30.77 9.07
N VAL A 258 15.71 31.02 8.44
CA VAL A 258 15.59 30.94 6.98
C VAL A 258 16.33 32.10 6.31
N ASP A 259 17.27 31.78 5.42
CA ASP A 259 17.92 32.77 4.57
C ASP A 259 17.03 33.14 3.39
N ARG A 260 16.34 34.26 3.53
CA ARG A 260 15.42 34.80 2.51
C ARG A 260 16.16 35.42 1.32
N ALA A 261 17.45 35.77 1.47
CA ALA A 261 18.23 36.41 0.40
C ALA A 261 18.72 35.39 -0.65
N SER A 262 18.69 34.10 -0.33
CA SER A 262 19.09 33.04 -1.25
C SER A 262 18.12 32.90 -2.41
N SER A 263 18.65 32.85 -3.65
CA SER A 263 17.85 32.58 -4.84
C SER A 263 17.21 31.19 -4.86
N ALA A 264 17.69 30.27 -4.03
CA ALA A 264 17.11 28.94 -3.84
C ALA A 264 15.91 28.94 -2.87
N CYS A 265 15.67 30.03 -2.13
CA CYS A 265 14.52 30.17 -1.23
C CYS A 265 13.26 30.51 -2.04
N ARG A 266 12.33 29.55 -2.16
CA ARG A 266 11.09 29.73 -2.93
C ARG A 266 9.93 30.15 -2.05
N THR A 267 9.76 29.47 -0.92
CA THR A 267 8.70 29.73 0.06
C THR A 267 9.23 29.50 1.49
N PRO A 268 8.51 29.94 2.54
CA PRO A 268 8.85 29.62 3.93
C PRO A 268 9.10 28.14 4.19
N ARG A 269 8.39 27.24 3.49
CA ARG A 269 8.61 25.79 3.52
C ARG A 269 9.76 25.39 2.58
N ARG A 270 9.73 25.83 1.31
CA ARG A 270 10.65 25.37 0.25
C ARG A 270 11.93 26.20 0.21
N ASN A 271 12.85 25.87 1.11
CA ASN A 271 14.20 26.44 1.19
C ASN A 271 15.18 25.41 1.80
N ALA A 272 16.48 25.64 1.57
CA ALA A 272 17.53 24.69 1.95
C ALA A 272 17.61 24.44 3.47
N GLN A 273 17.33 25.44 4.30
CA GLN A 273 17.39 25.33 5.76
C GLN A 273 16.28 24.44 6.30
N VAL A 274 15.05 24.66 5.83
CA VAL A 274 13.88 23.85 6.21
C VAL A 274 13.99 22.44 5.63
N ASP A 275 14.47 22.29 4.40
CA ASP A 275 14.71 20.96 3.82
C ASP A 275 15.75 20.15 4.64
N ALA A 276 16.81 20.81 5.11
CA ALA A 276 17.79 20.18 6.01
C ALA A 276 17.17 19.82 7.38
N ALA A 277 16.33 20.69 7.93
CA ALA A 277 15.61 20.46 9.18
C ALA A 277 14.64 19.27 9.07
N LEU A 278 13.85 19.19 7.99
CA LEU A 278 12.96 18.08 7.69
C LEU A 278 13.73 16.78 7.46
N GLY A 279 14.88 16.83 6.77
CA GLY A 279 15.76 15.67 6.56
C GLY A 279 16.31 15.11 7.88
N SER A 280 16.76 15.99 8.78
CA SER A 280 17.18 15.61 10.13
C SER A 280 16.01 15.04 10.95
N ALA A 281 14.85 15.70 10.89
CA ALA A 281 13.65 15.26 11.60
C ALA A 281 13.15 13.88 11.13
N ALA A 282 13.16 13.63 9.81
CA ALA A 282 12.78 12.35 9.24
C ALA A 282 13.70 11.21 9.69
N SER A 283 15.01 11.47 9.75
CA SER A 283 16.01 10.49 10.20
C SER A 283 15.84 10.17 11.68
N LEU A 284 15.65 11.18 12.52
CA LEU A 284 15.40 11.01 13.95
C LEU A 284 14.06 10.33 14.23
N HIS A 285 13.01 10.63 13.45
CA HIS A 285 11.71 9.97 13.54
C HIS A 285 11.82 8.47 13.20
N ARG A 286 12.54 8.11 12.13
CA ARG A 286 12.81 6.70 11.77
C ARG A 286 13.50 5.97 12.92
N TRP A 287 14.55 6.58 13.47
CA TRP A 287 15.28 6.01 14.60
C TRP A 287 14.39 5.81 15.82
N ALA A 288 13.61 6.83 16.21
CA ALA A 288 12.70 6.74 17.34
C ALA A 288 11.60 5.67 17.13
N THR A 289 11.17 5.48 15.88
CA THR A 289 10.24 4.41 15.49
C THR A 289 10.90 3.04 15.64
N ALA A 290 12.14 2.88 15.19
CA ALA A 290 12.90 1.63 15.35
C ALA A 290 13.12 1.26 16.82
N VAL A 291 13.51 2.24 17.66
CA VAL A 291 13.68 2.05 19.11
C VAL A 291 12.36 1.64 19.77
N HIS A 292 11.26 2.34 19.48
CA HIS A 292 9.95 2.00 20.00
C HIS A 292 9.51 0.58 19.58
N ASN A 293 9.66 0.24 18.30
CA ASN A 293 9.29 -1.07 17.78
C ASN A 293 10.13 -2.21 18.38
N TYR A 294 11.42 -1.95 18.62
CA TYR A 294 12.30 -2.91 19.28
C TYR A 294 11.77 -3.28 20.66
N TYR A 295 11.56 -2.30 21.55
CA TYR A 295 11.10 -2.56 22.92
C TYR A 295 9.67 -3.09 22.98
N ILE A 296 8.74 -2.58 22.18
CA ILE A 296 7.38 -3.14 22.10
C ILE A 296 7.42 -4.58 21.57
N GLY A 297 8.31 -4.87 20.62
CA GLY A 297 8.54 -6.23 20.12
C GLY A 297 9.04 -7.17 21.21
N VAL A 298 10.03 -6.75 22.00
CA VAL A 298 10.53 -7.48 23.17
C VAL A 298 9.39 -7.76 24.15
N MET A 299 8.62 -6.74 24.54
CA MET A 299 7.50 -6.88 25.48
C MET A 299 6.44 -7.87 24.97
N LYS A 300 6.12 -7.86 23.67
CA LYS A 300 5.15 -8.79 23.07
C LYS A 300 5.65 -10.23 22.96
N ARG A 301 6.94 -10.44 22.70
CA ARG A 301 7.53 -11.80 22.59
C ARG A 301 7.67 -12.49 23.94
N ILE A 302 8.12 -11.76 24.96
CA ILE A 302 8.32 -12.29 26.32
C ILE A 302 7.02 -12.35 27.12
N GLY A 303 6.03 -11.51 26.80
CA GLY A 303 4.76 -11.41 27.52
C GLY A 303 4.05 -12.75 27.80
N PRO A 304 3.87 -13.65 26.82
CA PRO A 304 3.16 -14.91 27.02
C PRO A 304 3.90 -15.98 27.83
N THR A 305 5.23 -15.91 27.88
CA THR A 305 6.08 -16.94 28.52
C THR A 305 6.62 -16.49 29.87
N SER A 306 6.52 -15.21 30.20
CA SER A 306 6.86 -14.70 31.51
C SER A 306 5.67 -14.83 32.47
N PRO A 307 5.80 -15.56 33.59
CA PRO A 307 4.73 -15.73 34.58
C PRO A 307 4.33 -14.40 35.26
N HIS A 308 5.08 -13.32 35.06
CA HIS A 308 4.82 -12.00 35.65
C HIS A 308 4.31 -10.98 34.60
N ALA A 309 4.29 -11.32 33.31
CA ALA A 309 3.98 -10.36 32.26
C ALA A 309 2.48 -10.21 31.94
N HIS A 310 1.63 -11.17 32.33
CA HIS A 310 0.17 -11.06 32.20
C HIS A 310 -0.46 -9.92 33.04
N ALA A 311 0.33 -9.25 33.89
CA ALA A 311 -0.13 -8.17 34.77
C ALA A 311 0.22 -6.75 34.27
N LEU A 312 0.95 -6.60 33.16
CA LEU A 312 1.46 -5.29 32.72
C LEU A 312 0.59 -4.68 31.63
N ASP A 313 -0.03 -3.54 31.94
CA ASP A 313 -0.81 -2.77 30.98
C ASP A 313 0.09 -1.95 30.05
N LEU A 314 0.30 -2.45 28.82
CA LEU A 314 1.08 -1.76 27.81
C LEU A 314 0.34 -0.54 27.20
N SER A 315 -0.99 -0.44 27.33
CA SER A 315 -1.72 0.75 26.85
C SER A 315 -1.40 1.98 27.68
N ALA A 316 -1.04 1.79 28.95
CA ALA A 316 -0.56 2.83 29.85
C ALA A 316 0.58 3.69 29.27
N ILE A 317 1.50 3.09 28.48
CA ILE A 317 2.60 3.78 27.81
C ILE A 317 2.06 4.71 26.71
N ALA A 318 1.13 4.19 25.91
CA ALA A 318 0.52 4.90 24.80
C ALA A 318 -0.32 6.09 25.26
N GLU A 319 -1.16 5.87 26.28
CA GLU A 319 -2.04 6.89 26.86
C GLU A 319 -1.24 8.03 27.50
N ARG A 320 -0.18 7.70 28.25
CA ARG A 320 0.69 8.71 28.87
C ARG A 320 1.47 9.51 27.86
N ALA A 321 1.98 8.87 26.80
CA ALA A 321 2.65 9.59 25.72
C ALA A 321 1.70 10.62 25.06
N GLU A 322 0.42 10.27 24.86
CA GLU A 322 -0.58 11.15 24.25
C GLU A 322 -1.01 12.32 25.16
N ALA A 323 -0.74 12.23 26.46
CA ALA A 323 -1.01 13.27 27.44
C ALA A 323 0.10 14.34 27.52
N ILE A 324 1.27 14.07 26.93
CA ILE A 324 2.39 15.01 26.96
C ILE A 324 2.12 16.16 26.00
N PHE A 325 2.31 17.38 26.49
CA PHE A 325 2.10 18.58 25.69
C PHE A 325 3.19 18.71 24.60
N VAL A 326 2.78 18.92 23.35
CA VAL A 326 3.68 19.19 22.22
C VAL A 326 3.72 20.71 21.98
N PRO A 327 4.88 21.38 22.16
CA PRO A 327 4.95 22.84 22.10
C PRO A 327 5.02 23.40 20.67
N VAL A 328 5.12 22.54 19.64
CA VAL A 328 5.26 22.93 18.24
C VAL A 328 3.89 23.28 17.65
N LEU A 329 3.52 24.55 17.71
CA LEU A 329 2.18 25.03 17.34
C LEU A 329 2.30 26.25 16.41
N PRO A 330 1.87 26.17 15.14
CA PRO A 330 1.93 27.28 14.19
C PRO A 330 0.70 28.19 14.34
N LEU A 331 0.60 28.86 15.49
CA LEU A 331 -0.57 29.66 15.86
C LEU A 331 -0.27 31.16 15.78
N PHE A 332 -1.33 31.94 15.54
CA PHE A 332 -1.32 33.39 15.67
C PHE A 332 -2.27 33.85 16.78
N GLU A 333 -2.17 35.12 17.14
CA GLU A 333 -3.02 35.77 18.14
C GLU A 333 -3.84 36.90 17.49
N ALA A 334 -5.17 36.86 17.67
CA ALA A 334 -6.10 37.75 16.96
C ALA A 334 -6.11 39.22 17.43
N GLN A 335 -5.28 39.63 18.40
CA GLN A 335 -5.18 41.02 18.88
C GLN A 335 -3.74 41.43 19.21
N PRO A 336 -3.20 42.49 18.57
CA PRO A 336 -2.03 43.19 19.08
C PRO A 336 -2.50 44.28 20.04
N ARG A 337 -2.24 44.15 21.35
CA ARG A 337 -2.15 45.33 22.21
C ARG A 337 -0.75 45.92 22.09
N ALA A 338 -0.71 47.20 21.72
CA ALA A 338 0.47 48.04 21.76
C ALA A 338 1.14 47.97 23.15
N ASN A 339 2.48 47.95 23.14
CA ASN A 339 3.39 48.01 24.29
C ASN A 339 3.59 46.69 25.04
N ALA A 340 4.34 45.77 24.44
CA ALA A 340 5.14 44.83 25.22
C ALA A 340 6.46 45.53 25.58
N SER A 341 6.52 46.16 26.74
CA SER A 341 7.80 46.52 27.36
C SER A 341 8.63 45.23 27.50
N ALA A 342 9.89 45.30 27.08
CA ALA A 342 10.86 44.23 27.28
C ALA A 342 10.90 43.85 28.76
N VAL A 343 10.35 42.69 29.11
CA VAL A 343 10.52 42.11 30.45
C VAL A 343 11.91 41.48 30.45
N GLU A 344 12.79 42.06 31.26
CA GLU A 344 14.12 41.51 31.53
C GLU A 344 14.02 40.09 32.11
N GLY A 345 14.91 39.23 31.64
CA GLY A 345 14.84 37.79 31.82
C GLY A 345 14.95 37.33 33.28
N ALA A 346 14.03 36.46 33.68
CA ALA A 346 14.24 35.55 34.79
C ALA A 346 15.20 34.43 34.35
N SER A 347 16.50 34.66 34.58
CA SER A 347 17.52 33.62 34.50
C SER A 347 17.32 32.62 35.65
N GLY A 348 16.85 31.41 35.35
CA GLY A 348 16.56 30.43 36.41
C GLY A 348 16.18 29.02 35.97
N GLY A 349 16.54 28.57 34.76
CA GLY A 349 16.29 27.19 34.33
C GLY A 349 17.34 26.71 33.34
N GLY A 350 18.05 25.62 33.65
CA GLY A 350 19.22 25.11 32.92
C GLY A 350 18.97 24.48 31.53
N GLY A 351 17.97 24.93 30.76
CA GLY A 351 17.63 24.37 29.44
C GLY A 351 18.05 25.23 28.25
N VAL A 352 17.86 24.69 27.03
CA VAL A 352 18.13 25.35 25.74
C VAL A 352 17.28 26.61 25.54
N ARG A 353 17.88 27.67 25.00
CA ARG A 353 17.25 28.99 24.80
C ARG A 353 16.82 29.18 23.34
N VAL A 354 15.63 29.75 23.15
CA VAL A 354 15.17 30.22 21.83
C VAL A 354 15.48 31.72 21.77
N PRO A 355 16.22 32.23 20.76
CA PRO A 355 16.63 33.62 20.71
C PRO A 355 15.42 34.56 20.52
N ALA A 356 15.60 35.78 21.04
CA ALA A 356 14.63 36.86 20.91
C ALA A 356 14.49 37.35 19.47
N SER A 357 13.39 37.01 18.77
CA SER A 357 13.00 37.74 17.55
C SER A 357 12.10 38.91 17.93
N ALA A 358 12.60 40.14 17.75
CA ALA A 358 11.83 41.37 17.90
C ALA A 358 10.85 41.50 16.71
N CYS A 359 9.77 40.71 16.73
CA CYS A 359 8.79 40.68 15.65
C CYS A 359 7.49 41.34 16.11
N ALA A 360 7.02 42.36 15.38
CA ALA A 360 5.69 42.94 15.55
C ALA A 360 4.56 42.05 14.99
N ALA A 361 4.92 40.86 14.49
CA ALA A 361 4.04 39.86 13.91
C ALA A 361 3.08 39.27 14.96
N PRO A 362 1.86 38.82 14.57
CA PRO A 362 0.87 38.24 15.48
C PRO A 362 1.22 36.79 15.90
N LEU A 363 2.50 36.51 16.15
CA LEU A 363 3.03 35.16 16.46
C LEU A 363 2.59 34.66 17.84
N LEU A 364 2.30 33.37 17.92
CA LEU A 364 2.15 32.65 19.18
C LEU A 364 2.97 31.35 19.16
N PRO A 365 3.71 31.02 20.23
CA PRO A 365 3.95 31.81 21.44
C PRO A 365 4.69 33.13 21.18
N ARG A 366 4.40 34.20 21.95
CA ARG A 366 5.28 35.38 22.01
C ARG A 366 6.57 35.01 22.73
N LEU A 367 7.59 35.85 22.64
CA LEU A 367 8.89 35.54 23.20
C LEU A 367 8.88 35.16 24.69
N GLY A 368 8.03 35.81 25.49
CA GLY A 368 7.84 35.47 26.92
C GLY A 368 7.09 34.15 27.14
N ASP A 369 6.26 33.72 26.19
CA ASP A 369 5.44 32.51 26.29
C ASP A 369 6.19 31.24 25.84
N VAL A 370 7.27 31.39 25.08
CA VAL A 370 8.10 30.26 24.62
C VAL A 370 8.59 29.43 25.80
N HIS A 371 9.04 30.11 26.87
CA HIS A 371 9.45 29.44 28.10
C HIS A 371 8.29 28.75 28.80
N THR A 372 7.08 29.28 28.71
CA THR A 372 5.88 28.69 29.29
C THR A 372 5.49 27.40 28.55
N PHE A 373 5.54 27.40 27.22
CA PHE A 373 5.19 26.21 26.40
C PHE A 373 6.21 25.08 26.60
N LEU A 374 7.51 25.40 26.59
CA LEU A 374 8.58 24.44 26.88
C LEU A 374 8.59 24.01 28.35
N GLY A 375 8.17 24.90 29.26
CA GLY A 375 7.93 24.58 30.67
C GLY A 375 6.81 23.53 30.83
N GLU A 376 5.72 23.70 30.10
CA GLU A 376 4.57 22.80 30.11
C GLU A 376 4.87 21.44 29.51
N GLN A 377 5.62 21.38 28.40
CA GLN A 377 6.14 20.11 27.88
C GLN A 377 6.95 19.39 28.95
N ARG A 378 7.89 20.09 29.63
CA ARG A 378 8.73 19.49 30.68
C ARG A 378 7.90 19.05 31.89
N ARG A 379 6.88 19.82 32.28
CA ARG A 379 5.97 19.48 33.38
C ARG A 379 5.19 18.20 33.08
N THR A 380 4.48 18.18 31.96
CA THR A 380 3.67 17.01 31.52
C THR A 380 4.52 15.79 31.24
N LEU A 381 5.75 15.95 30.74
CA LEU A 381 6.71 14.85 30.56
C LEU A 381 7.15 14.25 31.91
N ARG A 382 7.42 15.08 32.93
CA ARG A 382 7.76 14.59 34.28
C ARG A 382 6.58 13.87 34.92
N GLU A 383 5.37 14.40 34.78
CA GLU A 383 4.14 13.76 35.28
C GLU A 383 3.89 12.40 34.61
N ALA A 384 4.04 12.33 33.28
CA ALA A 384 3.95 11.08 32.55
C ALA A 384 5.01 10.07 32.98
N THR A 385 6.25 10.53 33.25
CA THR A 385 7.34 9.68 33.73
C THR A 385 7.05 9.14 35.14
N ALA A 386 6.65 9.99 36.08
CA ALA A 386 6.28 9.58 37.44
C ALA A 386 5.08 8.61 37.43
N GLY A 387 4.11 8.84 36.54
CA GLY A 387 2.98 7.94 36.35
C GLY A 387 3.34 6.58 35.74
N LEU A 388 4.48 6.45 35.06
CA LEU A 388 5.02 5.15 34.62
C LEU A 388 5.78 4.46 35.75
N GLU A 389 6.54 5.22 36.55
CA GLU A 389 7.24 4.69 37.73
C GLU A 389 6.28 4.10 38.76
N ALA A 390 5.05 4.61 38.85
CA ALA A 390 4.00 4.03 39.69
C ALA A 390 3.30 2.80 39.07
N ALA A 391 3.27 2.67 37.74
CA ALA A 391 2.53 1.63 37.03
C ALA A 391 3.38 0.41 36.66
N PHE A 392 4.70 0.57 36.59
CA PHE A 392 5.65 -0.47 36.20
C PHE A 392 6.62 -0.81 37.35
N PRO A 393 7.16 -2.04 37.39
CA PRO A 393 8.16 -2.43 38.38
C PRO A 393 9.38 -1.52 38.38
N SER A 394 10.06 -1.44 39.53
CA SER A 394 11.24 -0.61 39.67
C SER A 394 12.36 -1.12 38.78
N ALA A 395 13.19 -0.20 38.32
CA ALA A 395 14.39 -0.54 37.58
C ALA A 395 15.38 -1.38 38.41
N ALA A 396 15.36 -1.21 39.72
CA ALA A 396 16.23 -1.92 40.65
C ALA A 396 15.87 -3.41 40.81
N ASP A 397 14.64 -3.79 40.48
CA ASP A 397 14.13 -5.16 40.68
C ASP A 397 14.71 -6.16 39.65
N GLY A 398 15.49 -5.67 38.68
CA GLY A 398 16.19 -6.50 37.69
C GLY A 398 15.29 -7.11 36.60
N GLY A 399 13.96 -6.94 36.72
CA GLY A 399 12.99 -7.41 35.75
C GLY A 399 13.17 -6.81 34.35
N LEU A 400 12.82 -7.60 33.33
CA LEU A 400 12.99 -7.26 31.90
C LEU A 400 12.09 -6.11 31.43
N ILE A 401 10.90 -6.00 32.01
CA ILE A 401 9.95 -4.92 31.74
C ILE A 401 9.81 -4.10 33.01
N SER A 402 10.33 -2.87 32.99
CA SER A 402 10.28 -1.95 34.12
C SER A 402 9.93 -0.53 33.67
N ALA A 403 9.84 0.39 34.64
CA ALA A 403 9.66 1.81 34.37
C ALA A 403 10.72 2.39 33.41
N ALA A 404 11.95 1.86 33.37
CA ALA A 404 13.01 2.35 32.49
C ALA A 404 12.72 2.10 31.00
N GLU A 405 12.35 0.86 30.63
CA GLU A 405 12.02 0.49 29.25
C GLU A 405 10.70 1.16 28.82
N ALA A 406 9.73 1.26 29.74
CA ALA A 406 8.49 1.99 29.51
C ALA A 406 8.76 3.48 29.23
N LYS A 407 9.67 4.11 29.99
CA LYS A 407 10.11 5.49 29.78
C LYS A 407 10.78 5.67 28.41
N LEU A 408 11.67 4.76 28.00
CA LEU A 408 12.29 4.79 26.67
C LEU A 408 11.25 4.71 25.54
N CYS A 409 10.28 3.79 25.65
CA CYS A 409 9.18 3.67 24.68
C CYS A 409 8.33 4.93 24.60
N MET A 410 8.01 5.53 25.74
CA MET A 410 7.19 6.74 25.84
C MET A 410 7.94 7.97 25.29
N LEU A 411 9.20 8.17 25.66
CA LEU A 411 10.02 9.27 25.15
C LEU A 411 10.28 9.15 23.64
N SER A 412 10.50 7.93 23.13
CA SER A 412 10.64 7.69 21.69
C SER A 412 9.34 8.01 20.93
N ARG A 413 8.18 7.70 21.52
CA ARG A 413 6.88 8.09 20.95
C ARG A 413 6.67 9.61 20.99
N HIS A 414 6.92 10.26 22.11
CA HIS A 414 6.81 11.72 22.22
C HIS A 414 7.73 12.44 21.23
N LEU A 415 8.96 11.95 21.05
CA LEU A 415 9.89 12.47 20.06
C LEU A 415 9.30 12.40 18.65
N ARG A 416 8.65 11.28 18.30
CA ARG A 416 7.96 11.14 17.00
C ARG A 416 6.82 12.14 16.87
N ASP A 417 6.03 12.35 17.93
CA ASP A 417 4.91 13.28 17.91
C ASP A 417 5.38 14.73 17.71
N VAL A 418 6.47 15.14 18.38
CA VAL A 418 7.13 16.45 18.16
C VAL A 418 7.61 16.62 16.71
N LEU A 419 8.29 15.61 16.16
CA LEU A 419 8.86 15.64 14.81
C LEU A 419 7.78 15.63 13.72
N ALA A 420 6.73 14.82 13.90
CA ALA A 420 5.59 14.79 13.00
C ALA A 420 4.84 16.13 13.04
N GLN A 421 4.55 16.65 14.24
CA GLN A 421 3.91 17.94 14.41
C GLN A 421 4.71 19.07 13.76
N TYR A 422 6.04 19.04 13.85
CA TYR A 422 6.91 19.98 13.13
C TYR A 422 6.74 19.90 11.62
N SER A 423 6.82 18.70 11.03
CA SER A 423 6.62 18.52 9.59
C SER A 423 5.27 19.07 9.13
N ASP A 424 4.20 18.67 9.82
CA ASP A 424 2.85 19.13 9.50
C ASP A 424 2.69 20.64 9.68
N SER A 425 3.39 21.25 10.63
CA SER A 425 3.32 22.70 10.87
C SER A 425 3.95 23.52 9.75
N VAL A 426 5.05 23.05 9.16
CA VAL A 426 5.70 23.75 8.03
C VAL A 426 4.92 23.48 6.74
N ASP A 427 4.39 22.28 6.54
CA ASP A 427 3.54 21.96 5.39
C ASP A 427 2.19 22.70 5.45
N TYR A 428 1.62 22.91 6.64
CA TYR A 428 0.46 23.79 6.86
C TYR A 428 0.69 25.21 6.32
N VAL A 429 1.89 25.77 6.51
CA VAL A 429 2.22 27.11 5.98
C VAL A 429 2.25 27.12 4.45
N GLU A 430 2.74 26.05 3.82
CA GLU A 430 2.74 25.90 2.35
C GLU A 430 1.33 25.69 1.79
N GLU A 431 0.51 24.90 2.48
CA GLU A 431 -0.89 24.69 2.12
C GLU A 431 -1.68 26.00 2.23
N MET A 432 -1.51 26.76 3.32
CA MET A 432 -2.08 28.08 3.48
C MET A 432 -1.68 29.02 2.32
N LEU A 433 -0.41 29.00 1.90
CA LEU A 433 0.06 29.78 0.75
C LEU A 433 -0.61 29.34 -0.56
N THR A 434 -0.74 28.03 -0.75
CA THR A 434 -1.38 27.44 -1.93
C THR A 434 -2.85 27.83 -2.00
N GLN A 435 -3.58 27.74 -0.89
CA GLN A 435 -4.98 28.14 -0.80
C GLN A 435 -5.18 29.63 -1.05
N GLN A 436 -4.32 30.49 -0.50
CA GLN A 436 -4.37 31.93 -0.76
C GLN A 436 -4.09 32.26 -2.23
N LEU A 437 -3.14 31.56 -2.87
CA LEU A 437 -2.87 31.72 -4.29
C LEU A 437 -4.06 31.26 -5.15
N VAL A 438 -4.65 30.11 -4.82
CA VAL A 438 -5.86 29.62 -5.48
C VAL A 438 -6.99 30.63 -5.31
N ALA A 439 -7.26 31.11 -4.09
CA ALA A 439 -8.30 32.12 -3.84
C ALA A 439 -8.07 33.43 -4.64
N ALA A 440 -6.82 33.84 -4.83
CA ALA A 440 -6.47 35.05 -5.57
C ALA A 440 -6.55 34.89 -7.10
N VAL A 441 -6.09 33.75 -7.64
CA VAL A 441 -6.01 33.50 -9.09
C VAL A 441 -7.29 32.86 -9.63
N GLY A 442 -7.98 32.05 -8.82
CA GLY A 442 -9.22 31.36 -9.17
C GLY A 442 -9.21 29.88 -8.80
N ARG A 443 -9.18 29.00 -9.82
CA ARG A 443 -9.39 27.55 -9.63
C ARG A 443 -8.14 26.75 -9.97
N HIS A 444 -7.81 25.74 -9.15
CA HIS A 444 -6.82 24.74 -9.48
C HIS A 444 -7.30 23.85 -10.65
N LEU A 445 -6.54 23.82 -11.74
CA LEU A 445 -6.86 23.02 -12.93
C LEU A 445 -6.27 21.61 -12.81
N SER A 446 -7.14 20.61 -12.90
CA SER A 446 -6.73 19.19 -12.88
C SER A 446 -6.66 18.57 -14.28
N ALA A 447 -6.07 17.38 -14.37
CA ALA A 447 -6.12 16.55 -15.59
C ALA A 447 -7.55 16.33 -16.10
N ARG A 448 -8.51 16.26 -15.17
CA ARG A 448 -9.94 16.08 -15.47
C ARG A 448 -10.58 17.32 -16.05
N ASP A 449 -10.21 18.51 -15.55
CA ASP A 449 -10.69 19.77 -16.11
C ASP A 449 -10.19 19.96 -17.54
N PHE A 450 -8.92 19.63 -17.78
CA PHE A 450 -8.34 19.68 -19.12
C PHE A 450 -8.99 18.67 -20.07
N ALA A 451 -9.25 17.45 -19.61
CA ALA A 451 -9.92 16.43 -20.43
C ALA A 451 -11.35 16.83 -20.82
N ARG A 452 -12.11 17.45 -19.91
CA ARG A 452 -13.45 18.01 -20.20
C ARG A 452 -13.37 19.15 -21.22
N PHE A 453 -12.39 20.03 -21.05
CA PHE A 453 -12.12 21.10 -22.01
C PHE A 453 -11.83 20.53 -23.40
N MET A 454 -10.92 19.56 -23.50
CA MET A 454 -10.58 18.91 -24.77
C MET A 454 -11.81 18.25 -25.40
N ALA A 455 -12.60 17.48 -24.64
CA ALA A 455 -13.80 16.82 -25.17
C ALA A 455 -14.81 17.82 -25.78
N HIS A 456 -14.99 19.00 -25.17
CA HIS A 456 -15.85 20.05 -25.72
C HIS A 456 -15.30 20.63 -27.03
N HIS A 457 -13.99 20.85 -27.11
CA HIS A 457 -13.36 21.42 -28.30
C HIS A 457 -13.20 20.41 -29.44
N GLU A 458 -12.89 19.16 -29.15
CA GLU A 458 -12.77 18.07 -30.12
C GLU A 458 -14.07 17.87 -30.92
N ALA A 459 -15.22 17.95 -30.25
CA ALA A 459 -16.54 17.88 -30.88
C ALA A 459 -16.81 19.01 -31.90
N ARG A 460 -16.09 20.15 -31.79
CA ARG A 460 -16.21 21.28 -32.72
C ARG A 460 -15.13 21.27 -33.79
N LEU A 461 -13.98 20.64 -33.49
CA LEU A 461 -12.80 20.64 -34.37
C LEU A 461 -12.81 19.49 -35.37
N TYR A 462 -13.27 18.31 -34.96
CA TYR A 462 -13.27 17.12 -35.81
C TYR A 462 -14.59 16.94 -36.54
N GLU A 463 -14.51 16.42 -37.76
CA GLU A 463 -15.68 15.84 -38.43
C GLU A 463 -16.20 14.65 -37.61
N PRO A 464 -17.52 14.36 -37.57
CA PRO A 464 -18.07 13.30 -36.71
C PRO A 464 -17.45 11.90 -36.87
N ARG A 465 -16.82 11.60 -38.02
CA ARG A 465 -16.11 10.34 -38.27
C ARG A 465 -14.72 10.27 -37.60
N TYR A 466 -14.11 11.41 -37.29
CA TYR A 466 -12.76 11.50 -36.69
C TYR A 466 -12.80 11.96 -35.23
N GLU A 467 -13.95 12.39 -34.73
CA GLU A 467 -14.13 12.75 -33.32
C GLU A 467 -13.76 11.55 -32.41
N PRO A 468 -13.00 11.75 -31.32
CA PRO A 468 -12.74 10.70 -30.35
C PRO A 468 -14.02 10.14 -29.76
N ARG A 469 -14.18 8.81 -29.82
CA ARG A 469 -15.38 8.10 -29.35
C ARG A 469 -15.07 7.28 -28.11
N PRO A 470 -16.05 7.03 -27.23
CA PRO A 470 -15.91 6.05 -26.16
C PRO A 470 -15.35 4.72 -26.69
N PHE A 471 -14.35 4.16 -26.01
CA PHE A 471 -13.88 2.80 -26.26
C PHE A 471 -14.94 1.85 -25.71
N THR A 472 -15.93 1.54 -26.54
CA THR A 472 -16.96 0.56 -26.26
C THR A 472 -17.20 -0.26 -27.52
N PHE A 473 -17.20 -1.57 -27.37
CA PHE A 473 -17.45 -2.51 -28.44
C PHE A 473 -18.58 -3.45 -28.03
N ALA A 474 -19.69 -3.39 -28.77
CA ALA A 474 -20.80 -4.30 -28.57
C ALA A 474 -20.52 -5.62 -29.31
N VAL A 475 -20.30 -6.70 -28.57
CA VAL A 475 -20.09 -8.03 -29.13
C VAL A 475 -21.43 -8.52 -29.68
N ARG A 476 -21.61 -8.51 -31.00
CA ARG A 476 -22.87 -8.92 -31.65
C ARG A 476 -22.65 -9.59 -33.00
N ARG A 477 -23.53 -10.51 -33.35
CA ARG A 477 -23.67 -11.03 -34.71
C ARG A 477 -24.35 -9.97 -35.61
N PRO A 478 -24.14 -10.02 -36.94
CA PRO A 478 -24.91 -9.19 -37.87
C PRO A 478 -26.42 -9.41 -37.65
N GLU A 479 -27.21 -8.33 -37.66
CA GLU A 479 -28.66 -8.35 -37.44
C GLU A 479 -29.15 -8.96 -36.10
N HIS A 480 -28.28 -9.06 -35.09
CA HIS A 480 -28.63 -9.62 -33.78
C HIS A 480 -28.37 -8.64 -32.62
N SER A 481 -29.07 -8.89 -31.50
CA SER A 481 -28.84 -8.20 -30.23
C SER A 481 -27.42 -8.47 -29.68
N PRO A 482 -26.80 -7.50 -28.98
CA PRO A 482 -25.49 -7.71 -28.38
C PRO A 482 -25.47 -8.82 -27.34
N GLU A 483 -24.50 -9.71 -27.46
CA GLU A 483 -24.18 -10.76 -26.50
C GLU A 483 -23.37 -10.21 -25.32
N GLY A 484 -22.68 -9.09 -25.50
CA GLY A 484 -21.93 -8.44 -24.44
C GLY A 484 -21.35 -7.09 -24.86
N VAL A 485 -20.65 -6.45 -23.95
CA VAL A 485 -19.94 -5.20 -24.17
C VAL A 485 -18.53 -5.31 -23.62
N VAL A 486 -17.55 -4.84 -24.39
CA VAL A 486 -16.17 -4.67 -23.95
C VAL A 486 -15.83 -3.19 -23.99
N ALA A 487 -15.28 -2.66 -22.92
CA ALA A 487 -14.93 -1.25 -22.76
C ALA A 487 -13.58 -1.09 -22.05
N ILE A 488 -12.92 0.04 -22.27
CA ILE A 488 -11.82 0.47 -21.40
C ILE A 488 -12.36 1.66 -20.60
N GLU A 489 -12.38 1.53 -19.28
CA GLU A 489 -13.03 2.46 -18.36
C GLU A 489 -12.00 3.18 -17.48
N GLY A 490 -12.38 4.36 -16.98
CA GLY A 490 -11.57 5.21 -16.10
C GLY A 490 -10.84 6.33 -16.83
N GLY A 491 -9.61 6.62 -16.39
CA GLY A 491 -8.79 7.69 -16.98
C GLY A 491 -9.20 9.11 -16.54
N ALA A 492 -8.41 10.12 -16.94
CA ALA A 492 -8.57 11.50 -16.45
C ALA A 492 -9.90 12.14 -16.88
N ALA A 493 -10.43 11.69 -18.02
CA ALA A 493 -11.61 12.26 -18.67
C ALA A 493 -12.94 11.74 -18.10
N ALA A 494 -12.91 10.65 -17.34
CA ALA A 494 -14.10 10.00 -16.82
C ALA A 494 -14.88 10.94 -15.86
N LEU A 495 -16.21 10.99 -15.99
CA LEU A 495 -17.06 11.57 -14.94
C LEU A 495 -17.14 10.60 -13.75
N THR A 496 -17.15 9.30 -14.03
CA THR A 496 -17.10 8.22 -13.04
C THR A 496 -16.03 7.20 -13.41
N ASP A 497 -15.53 6.44 -12.44
CA ASP A 497 -14.56 5.35 -12.70
C ASP A 497 -15.09 4.27 -13.66
N ALA A 498 -16.42 4.23 -13.89
CA ALA A 498 -17.09 3.33 -14.81
C ALA A 498 -17.27 3.90 -16.23
N ASP A 499 -16.90 5.17 -16.47
CA ASP A 499 -17.08 5.75 -17.79
C ASP A 499 -15.99 5.26 -18.77
N PRO A 500 -16.38 4.93 -20.02
CA PRO A 500 -15.42 4.53 -21.03
C PRO A 500 -14.51 5.69 -21.45
N ILE A 501 -13.22 5.40 -21.63
CA ILE A 501 -12.25 6.37 -22.16
C ILE A 501 -12.60 6.77 -23.59
N ARG A 502 -12.32 8.02 -23.96
CA ARG A 502 -12.45 8.46 -25.35
C ARG A 502 -11.17 8.16 -26.11
N THR A 503 -11.30 7.52 -27.27
CA THR A 503 -10.19 7.13 -28.14
C THR A 503 -10.44 7.57 -29.56
N ILE A 504 -9.37 7.94 -30.26
CA ILE A 504 -9.42 8.10 -31.71
C ILE A 504 -9.44 6.68 -32.27
N SER A 505 -10.56 6.31 -32.90
CA SER A 505 -10.72 4.98 -33.49
C SER A 505 -10.66 5.06 -35.01
N ARG A 506 -10.00 4.08 -35.61
CA ARG A 506 -10.04 3.85 -37.05
C ARG A 506 -10.40 2.40 -37.32
N GLN A 507 -11.49 2.18 -38.05
CA GLN A 507 -11.81 0.89 -38.62
C GLN A 507 -10.97 0.66 -39.90
N LEU A 508 -10.48 -0.56 -40.08
CA LEU A 508 -9.73 -0.95 -41.26
C LEU A 508 -10.71 -1.47 -42.33
N ASP A 509 -11.15 -0.60 -43.23
CA ASP A 509 -12.25 -0.87 -44.17
C ASP A 509 -11.84 -1.50 -45.52
N SER A 510 -10.54 -1.61 -45.82
CA SER A 510 -10.07 -2.12 -47.12
C SER A 510 -9.98 -3.65 -47.15
N LEU A 511 -10.48 -4.29 -48.22
CA LEU A 511 -10.26 -5.71 -48.54
C LEU A 511 -8.77 -6.12 -48.54
N ALA A 512 -7.85 -5.18 -48.78
CA ALA A 512 -6.41 -5.41 -48.69
C ALA A 512 -5.89 -5.46 -47.24
N ASP A 513 -6.55 -4.74 -46.33
CA ASP A 513 -6.23 -4.64 -44.90
C ASP A 513 -6.98 -5.68 -44.05
N THR A 514 -8.12 -6.21 -44.53
CA THR A 514 -8.97 -7.19 -43.84
C THR A 514 -8.63 -8.67 -44.11
N ARG A 515 -7.45 -8.98 -44.68
CA ARG A 515 -7.00 -10.38 -44.85
C ARG A 515 -6.90 -11.12 -43.51
N PRO A 516 -7.31 -12.40 -43.43
CA PRO A 516 -7.38 -13.13 -42.16
C PRO A 516 -6.05 -13.12 -41.43
N MET A 517 -6.13 -12.96 -40.11
CA MET A 517 -5.00 -13.09 -39.20
C MET A 517 -4.94 -14.51 -38.66
N SER A 518 -3.81 -14.89 -38.06
CA SER A 518 -3.70 -16.22 -37.45
C SER A 518 -2.93 -16.20 -36.15
N PHE A 519 -3.27 -17.13 -35.27
CA PHE A 519 -2.49 -17.44 -34.08
C PHE A 519 -2.32 -18.96 -33.95
N ALA A 520 -1.26 -19.39 -33.28
CA ALA A 520 -1.01 -20.80 -33.03
C ALA A 520 -1.73 -21.22 -31.74
N LEU A 521 -2.44 -22.36 -31.76
CA LEU A 521 -2.94 -23.02 -30.55
C LEU A 521 -1.85 -23.91 -29.94
N ASN A 522 -1.09 -24.59 -30.79
CA ASN A 522 0.07 -25.40 -30.44
C ASN A 522 1.06 -25.41 -31.63
N ALA A 523 2.11 -26.23 -31.56
CA ALA A 523 3.13 -26.31 -32.60
C ALA A 523 2.58 -26.76 -33.98
N ALA A 524 1.49 -27.52 -34.01
CA ALA A 524 0.92 -28.11 -35.22
C ALA A 524 -0.34 -27.39 -35.74
N THR A 525 -1.07 -26.68 -34.87
CA THR A 525 -2.40 -26.15 -35.17
C THR A 525 -2.40 -24.64 -35.16
N ARG A 526 -2.80 -24.03 -36.28
CA ARG A 526 -3.00 -22.58 -36.43
C ARG A 526 -4.46 -22.27 -36.66
N VAL A 527 -5.00 -21.32 -35.90
CA VAL A 527 -6.34 -20.79 -36.09
C VAL A 527 -6.25 -19.55 -36.96
N THR A 528 -7.04 -19.52 -38.02
CA THR A 528 -7.23 -18.34 -38.88
C THR A 528 -8.53 -17.66 -38.51
N PHE A 529 -8.50 -16.35 -38.31
CA PHE A 529 -9.67 -15.56 -37.96
C PHE A 529 -9.77 -14.29 -38.82
N GLY A 530 -11.00 -13.85 -39.05
CA GLY A 530 -11.35 -12.61 -39.76
C GLY A 530 -12.27 -11.74 -38.92
N GLY A 531 -12.83 -10.70 -39.53
CA GLY A 531 -13.76 -9.77 -38.89
C GLY A 531 -13.24 -8.34 -38.81
N ASP A 532 -14.06 -7.50 -38.18
CA ASP A 532 -13.79 -6.08 -38.02
C ASP A 532 -12.52 -5.85 -37.19
N ARG A 533 -11.70 -4.91 -37.65
CA ARG A 533 -10.47 -4.51 -36.96
C ARG A 533 -10.47 -3.02 -36.73
N HIS A 534 -10.31 -2.68 -35.46
CA HIS A 534 -10.25 -1.30 -35.00
C HIS A 534 -8.89 -1.03 -34.38
N VAL A 535 -8.28 0.08 -34.76
CA VAL A 535 -7.10 0.63 -34.09
C VAL A 535 -7.57 1.80 -33.25
N HIS A 536 -7.26 1.76 -31.96
CA HIS A 536 -7.61 2.81 -31.01
C HIS A 536 -6.35 3.50 -30.52
N ALA A 537 -6.38 4.83 -30.47
CA ALA A 537 -5.37 5.65 -29.84
C ALA A 537 -5.97 6.40 -28.65
N TYR A 538 -5.35 6.24 -27.48
CA TYR A 538 -5.68 6.97 -26.26
C TYR A 538 -4.58 7.97 -25.95
N LEU A 539 -4.97 9.21 -25.68
CA LEU A 539 -4.04 10.28 -25.30
C LEU A 539 -4.34 10.70 -23.85
N ALA A 540 -3.51 10.23 -22.93
CA ALA A 540 -3.61 10.56 -21.52
C ALA A 540 -2.93 11.92 -21.24
N HIS A 541 -3.52 12.69 -20.31
CA HIS A 541 -2.95 13.92 -19.81
C HIS A 541 -2.65 13.77 -18.32
N ALA A 542 -1.46 14.18 -17.91
CA ALA A 542 -1.06 14.29 -16.51
C ALA A 542 -0.49 15.69 -16.27
N PHE A 543 -0.81 16.28 -15.12
CA PHE A 543 -0.23 17.54 -14.66
C PHE A 543 0.74 17.24 -13.52
N ALA A 544 1.89 17.89 -13.52
CA ALA A 544 2.99 17.61 -12.58
C ALA A 544 3.41 16.12 -12.59
N GLU A 545 3.95 15.62 -11.48
CA GLU A 545 4.33 14.21 -11.29
C GLU A 545 3.14 13.32 -10.85
N ALA A 546 1.91 13.80 -11.01
CA ALA A 546 0.73 13.01 -10.65
C ALA A 546 0.66 11.74 -11.53
N PRO A 547 0.45 10.56 -10.92
CA PRO A 547 0.37 9.31 -11.68
C PRO A 547 -0.78 9.38 -12.68
N ALA A 548 -0.59 8.75 -13.84
CA ALA A 548 -1.66 8.62 -14.81
C ALA A 548 -2.84 7.89 -14.15
N PRO A 549 -4.07 8.36 -14.34
CA PRO A 549 -5.24 7.72 -13.74
C PRO A 549 -5.36 6.27 -14.23
N PRO A 550 -5.72 5.34 -13.33
CA PRO A 550 -5.78 3.93 -13.67
C PRO A 550 -6.83 3.69 -14.75
N LEU A 551 -6.51 2.77 -15.66
CA LEU A 551 -7.42 2.29 -16.69
C LEU A 551 -7.82 0.85 -16.37
N ARG A 552 -9.03 0.45 -16.76
CA ARG A 552 -9.50 -0.93 -16.61
C ARG A 552 -10.10 -1.43 -17.92
N LEU A 553 -9.74 -2.63 -18.34
CA LEU A 553 -10.44 -3.36 -19.39
C LEU A 553 -11.63 -4.07 -18.75
N THR A 554 -12.84 -3.66 -19.10
CA THR A 554 -14.08 -4.25 -18.58
C THR A 554 -14.80 -5.01 -19.69
N ALA A 555 -15.19 -6.25 -19.42
CA ALA A 555 -15.98 -7.08 -20.32
C ALA A 555 -17.23 -7.58 -19.58
N ARG A 556 -18.40 -7.33 -20.15
CA ARG A 556 -19.71 -7.67 -19.56
C ARG A 556 -20.49 -8.57 -20.53
N ALA A 557 -20.89 -9.75 -20.08
CA ALA A 557 -21.84 -10.59 -20.81
C ALA A 557 -23.28 -10.23 -20.44
N ARG A 558 -24.21 -10.41 -21.38
CA ARG A 558 -25.65 -10.41 -21.07
C ARG A 558 -26.07 -11.76 -20.52
N GLN A 559 -27.34 -11.88 -20.14
CA GLN A 559 -27.93 -13.14 -19.73
C GLN A 559 -28.00 -14.10 -20.94
N PHE A 560 -27.64 -15.38 -20.74
CA PHE A 560 -27.72 -16.43 -21.77
C PHE A 560 -26.83 -16.21 -22.99
N SER A 561 -25.76 -15.44 -22.80
CA SER A 561 -24.79 -15.12 -23.82
C SER A 561 -23.37 -15.40 -23.32
N SER A 562 -22.48 -15.63 -24.27
CA SER A 562 -21.11 -16.03 -23.97
C SER A 562 -20.20 -15.64 -25.12
N PHE A 563 -19.06 -15.04 -24.81
CA PHE A 563 -18.01 -14.77 -25.79
C PHE A 563 -16.64 -14.97 -25.16
N MET A 564 -15.64 -15.19 -26.01
CA MET A 564 -14.26 -15.36 -25.57
C MET A 564 -13.48 -14.06 -25.82
N LEU A 565 -12.76 -13.62 -24.81
CA LEU A 565 -11.85 -12.48 -24.84
C LEU A 565 -10.42 -13.01 -24.77
N LEU A 566 -9.61 -12.71 -25.79
CA LEU A 566 -8.18 -13.01 -25.80
C LEU A 566 -7.40 -11.71 -25.75
N VAL A 567 -6.38 -11.67 -24.90
CA VAL A 567 -5.44 -10.54 -24.80
C VAL A 567 -4.05 -11.01 -25.18
N GLY A 568 -3.34 -10.18 -25.93
CA GLY A 568 -2.04 -10.55 -26.48
C GLY A 568 -1.36 -9.41 -27.21
N ARG A 569 -0.41 -9.77 -28.07
CA ARG A 569 0.35 -8.82 -28.89
C ARG A 569 0.04 -9.01 -30.36
N LEU A 570 0.06 -7.92 -31.11
CA LEU A 570 0.06 -7.96 -32.57
C LEU A 570 1.49 -8.22 -33.07
N GLY A 571 1.70 -9.38 -33.69
CA GLY A 571 3.00 -9.81 -34.20
C GLY A 571 3.19 -9.52 -35.70
N PRO A 572 4.41 -9.75 -36.22
CA PRO A 572 4.72 -9.51 -37.63
C PRO A 572 3.97 -10.46 -38.56
N GLY A 573 3.74 -10.05 -39.80
CA GLY A 573 3.16 -10.95 -40.82
C GLY A 573 1.70 -11.35 -40.60
N ARG A 574 0.92 -10.50 -39.91
CA ARG A 574 -0.49 -10.74 -39.57
C ARG A 574 -0.70 -11.86 -38.54
N SER A 575 0.28 -12.07 -37.65
CA SER A 575 0.10 -12.93 -36.48
C SER A 575 -0.54 -12.17 -35.32
N PHE A 576 -1.37 -12.86 -34.56
CA PHE A 576 -1.76 -12.47 -33.21
C PHE A 576 -1.09 -13.45 -32.25
N GLU A 577 -0.50 -12.94 -31.17
CA GLU A 577 0.20 -13.73 -30.17
C GLU A 577 -0.59 -13.65 -28.86
N PRO A 578 -1.62 -14.51 -28.68
CA PRO A 578 -2.42 -14.51 -27.47
C PRO A 578 -1.55 -14.93 -26.29
N THR A 579 -1.69 -14.21 -25.17
CA THR A 579 -1.01 -14.56 -23.92
C THR A 579 -2.01 -15.12 -22.91
N HIS A 580 -3.22 -14.57 -22.86
CA HIS A 580 -4.28 -15.04 -21.98
C HIS A 580 -5.62 -15.05 -22.73
N ALA A 581 -6.51 -15.96 -22.33
CA ALA A 581 -7.87 -16.08 -22.85
C ALA A 581 -8.84 -16.31 -21.69
N VAL A 582 -10.04 -15.77 -21.82
CA VAL A 582 -11.11 -15.92 -20.84
C VAL A 582 -12.46 -15.99 -21.55
N ILE A 583 -13.36 -16.81 -21.04
CA ILE A 583 -14.75 -16.89 -21.49
C ILE A 583 -15.58 -16.06 -20.51
N VAL A 584 -16.33 -15.09 -21.02
CA VAL A 584 -17.27 -14.25 -20.25
C VAL A 584 -18.68 -14.71 -20.59
N LYS A 585 -19.44 -15.19 -19.61
CA LYS A 585 -20.78 -15.76 -19.85
C LYS A 585 -21.82 -15.27 -18.83
N ASP A 586 -23.10 -15.36 -19.15
CA ASP A 586 -24.22 -15.26 -18.19
C ASP A 586 -24.13 -14.17 -17.12
N LYS A 587 -24.20 -12.89 -17.53
CA LYS A 587 -24.08 -11.72 -16.65
C LYS A 587 -22.74 -11.57 -15.93
N ASP A 588 -21.71 -12.32 -16.32
CA ASP A 588 -20.36 -12.09 -15.83
C ASP A 588 -19.88 -10.68 -16.16
N GLU A 589 -19.25 -10.06 -15.17
CA GLU A 589 -18.49 -8.82 -15.31
C GLU A 589 -17.03 -9.09 -14.95
N LEU A 590 -16.17 -8.95 -15.94
CA LEU A 590 -14.73 -9.06 -15.79
C LEU A 590 -14.12 -7.66 -15.84
N SER A 591 -13.35 -7.28 -14.81
CA SER A 591 -12.61 -6.01 -14.77
C SER A 591 -11.12 -6.28 -14.54
N ILE A 592 -10.29 -5.92 -15.52
CA ILE A 592 -8.84 -6.13 -15.50
C ILE A 592 -8.14 -4.76 -15.42
N PRO A 593 -7.37 -4.45 -14.36
CA PRO A 593 -6.59 -3.22 -14.30
C PRO A 593 -5.48 -3.22 -15.36
N LEU A 594 -5.40 -2.15 -16.15
CA LEU A 594 -4.35 -1.94 -17.14
C LEU A 594 -3.21 -1.14 -16.52
N LEU A 595 -2.10 -1.82 -16.26
CA LEU A 595 -0.87 -1.19 -15.80
C LEU A 595 -0.13 -0.61 -17.01
N LEU A 596 -0.11 0.73 -17.10
CA LEU A 596 0.55 1.44 -18.19
C LEU A 596 1.98 1.82 -17.79
N GLU A 597 2.97 1.25 -18.46
CA GLU A 597 4.36 1.70 -18.35
C GLU A 597 4.64 2.75 -19.44
N PRO A 598 4.99 4.00 -19.07
CA PRO A 598 5.31 5.01 -20.05
C PRO A 598 6.62 4.65 -20.76
N LEU A 599 6.55 4.43 -22.07
CA LEU A 599 7.75 4.30 -22.89
C LEU A 599 8.48 5.65 -22.96
N PRO A 600 9.80 5.71 -22.74
CA PRO A 600 10.55 6.96 -22.75
C PRO A 600 10.43 7.63 -24.13
N THR A 601 10.31 8.96 -24.14
CA THR A 601 10.19 9.72 -25.39
C THR A 601 11.43 9.57 -26.28
N PRO A 602 11.35 9.82 -27.61
CA PRO A 602 12.50 9.77 -28.50
C PRO A 602 13.70 10.58 -28.01
N LYS A 603 13.43 11.75 -27.43
CA LYS A 603 14.45 12.65 -26.88
C LYS A 603 15.08 12.08 -25.60
N VAL A 604 14.27 11.75 -24.59
CA VAL A 604 14.77 11.24 -23.30
C VAL A 604 15.59 9.97 -23.49
N PHE A 605 15.15 9.06 -24.37
CA PHE A 605 15.93 7.88 -24.70
C PHE A 605 17.25 8.21 -25.39
N ARG A 606 17.26 9.16 -26.35
CA ARG A 606 18.51 9.59 -26.99
C ARG A 606 19.49 10.16 -25.97
N ASP A 607 18.99 10.99 -25.07
CA ASP A 607 19.78 11.61 -24.00
C ASP A 607 20.31 10.53 -23.02
N ALA A 608 19.48 9.54 -22.68
CA ALA A 608 19.85 8.43 -21.80
C ALA A 608 20.90 7.48 -22.40
N ILE A 609 20.86 7.24 -23.72
CA ILE A 609 21.86 6.40 -24.39
C ILE A 609 23.09 7.17 -24.85
N ALA A 610 23.09 8.50 -24.81
CA ALA A 610 24.17 9.34 -25.33
C ALA A 610 25.51 9.10 -24.62
N SER A 611 25.47 8.71 -23.35
CA SER A 611 26.65 8.38 -22.54
C SER A 611 27.11 6.92 -22.67
N LEU A 612 26.35 6.06 -23.36
CA LEU A 612 26.69 4.65 -23.53
C LEU A 612 27.68 4.46 -24.68
N SER A 613 28.44 3.36 -24.64
CA SER A 613 29.34 2.97 -25.74
C SER A 613 28.58 2.69 -27.06
N PRO A 614 29.21 2.78 -28.24
CA PRO A 614 28.53 2.57 -29.53
C PRO A 614 27.84 1.22 -29.68
N GLU A 615 28.39 0.15 -29.08
CA GLU A 615 27.78 -1.19 -29.11
C GLU A 615 26.54 -1.26 -28.22
N GLN A 616 26.62 -0.70 -27.00
CA GLN A 616 25.47 -0.58 -26.09
C GLN A 616 24.38 0.32 -26.66
N GLN A 617 24.73 1.39 -27.37
CA GLN A 617 23.76 2.22 -28.08
C GLN A 617 23.05 1.47 -29.21
N ARG A 618 23.78 0.66 -30.00
CA ARG A 618 23.18 -0.17 -31.05
C ARG A 618 22.22 -1.19 -30.44
N PHE A 619 22.64 -1.87 -29.37
CA PHE A 619 21.79 -2.81 -28.64
C PHE A 619 20.55 -2.12 -28.07
N ALA A 620 20.70 -1.00 -27.35
CA ALA A 620 19.57 -0.26 -26.81
C ALA A 620 18.61 0.23 -27.90
N LYS A 621 19.12 0.69 -29.06
CA LYS A 621 18.30 1.07 -30.22
C LYS A 621 17.55 -0.12 -30.80
N ALA A 622 18.18 -1.29 -30.92
CA ALA A 622 17.55 -2.52 -31.39
C ALA A 622 16.47 -3.01 -30.41
N VAL A 623 16.76 -3.00 -29.10
CA VAL A 623 15.80 -3.33 -28.04
C VAL A 623 14.62 -2.36 -28.07
N ARG A 624 14.86 -1.06 -28.25
CA ARG A 624 13.78 -0.08 -28.37
C ARG A 624 12.94 -0.28 -29.62
N GLN A 625 13.58 -0.58 -30.75
CA GLN A 625 12.86 -0.89 -31.99
C GLN A 625 11.98 -2.13 -31.80
N MET A 626 12.51 -3.18 -31.17
CA MET A 626 11.76 -4.39 -30.80
C MET A 626 10.62 -4.08 -29.81
N GLN A 627 10.87 -3.25 -28.80
CA GLN A 627 9.84 -2.79 -27.85
C GLN A 627 8.71 -2.06 -28.58
N LEU A 628 9.02 -1.22 -29.56
CA LEU A 628 8.01 -0.52 -30.35
C LEU A 628 7.26 -1.46 -31.31
N GLU A 629 7.96 -2.40 -31.94
CA GLU A 629 7.37 -3.41 -32.84
C GLU A 629 6.44 -4.39 -32.11
N GLY A 630 6.70 -4.70 -30.83
CA GLY A 630 5.88 -5.59 -29.99
C GLY A 630 4.90 -4.91 -29.01
N SER A 631 4.83 -3.57 -29.00
CA SER A 631 4.06 -2.81 -27.99
C SER A 631 2.56 -2.70 -28.24
N VAL A 632 2.04 -3.14 -29.40
CA VAL A 632 0.61 -3.01 -29.68
C VAL A 632 -0.15 -4.08 -28.92
N PHE A 633 -0.75 -3.66 -27.81
CA PHE A 633 -1.69 -4.45 -27.04
C PHE A 633 -2.90 -4.79 -27.92
N GLY A 634 -3.13 -6.08 -28.13
CA GLY A 634 -4.21 -6.60 -28.96
C GLY A 634 -5.28 -7.25 -28.11
N ILE A 635 -6.53 -6.94 -28.44
CA ILE A 635 -7.72 -7.58 -27.88
C ILE A 635 -8.44 -8.28 -29.03
N LEU A 636 -8.67 -9.59 -28.90
CA LEU A 636 -9.42 -10.39 -29.85
C LEU A 636 -10.70 -10.90 -29.19
N LEU A 637 -11.83 -10.68 -29.85
CA LEU A 637 -13.16 -11.09 -29.40
C LEU A 637 -13.66 -12.20 -30.32
N LEU A 638 -13.95 -13.37 -29.76
CA LEU A 638 -14.50 -14.51 -30.50
C LEU A 638 -15.91 -14.84 -30.02
N GLN A 639 -16.84 -14.90 -30.97
CA GLN A 639 -18.23 -15.31 -30.70
C GLN A 639 -18.30 -16.83 -30.64
N LEU A 640 -18.86 -17.38 -29.56
CA LEU A 640 -18.85 -18.84 -29.32
C LEU A 640 -19.99 -19.58 -30.02
N LYS A 641 -21.22 -19.03 -30.02
CA LYS A 641 -22.41 -19.71 -30.58
C LYS A 641 -22.22 -20.14 -32.04
N PRO A 642 -21.73 -19.29 -32.98
CA PRO A 642 -21.52 -19.71 -34.36
C PRO A 642 -20.47 -20.83 -34.52
N GLN A 643 -19.48 -20.88 -33.63
CA GLN A 643 -18.45 -21.92 -33.67
C GLN A 643 -18.99 -23.26 -33.14
N LEU A 644 -19.85 -23.21 -32.11
CA LEU A 644 -20.56 -24.38 -31.61
C LEU A 644 -21.52 -24.96 -32.66
N GLU A 645 -22.26 -24.12 -33.38
CA GLU A 645 -23.15 -24.56 -34.46
C GLU A 645 -22.38 -25.30 -35.56
N ARG A 646 -21.21 -24.76 -35.94
CA ARG A 646 -20.31 -25.41 -36.91
C ARG A 646 -19.72 -26.70 -36.37
N LEU A 647 -19.34 -26.75 -35.10
CA LEU A 647 -18.79 -27.94 -34.45
C LEU A 647 -19.81 -29.08 -34.38
N LEU A 648 -21.09 -28.75 -34.17
CA LEU A 648 -22.17 -29.71 -34.03
C LEU A 648 -22.82 -30.11 -35.37
N ASN A 649 -22.31 -29.62 -36.50
CA ASN A 649 -22.89 -29.81 -37.84
C ASN A 649 -24.36 -29.34 -37.97
N ILE A 650 -24.75 -28.30 -37.24
CA ILE A 650 -26.08 -27.71 -37.32
C ILE A 650 -26.06 -26.38 -38.10
N PRO A 651 -27.18 -26.00 -38.75
CA PRO A 651 -27.28 -24.73 -39.48
C PRO A 651 -27.02 -23.53 -38.57
N THR A 652 -26.53 -22.43 -39.14
CA THR A 652 -26.33 -21.16 -38.42
C THR A 652 -27.64 -20.65 -37.81
N ASP A 653 -27.53 -20.02 -36.64
CA ASP A 653 -28.63 -19.47 -35.83
C ASP A 653 -29.57 -20.50 -35.19
N SER A 654 -29.28 -21.79 -35.30
CA SER A 654 -30.08 -22.88 -34.70
C SER A 654 -30.06 -22.85 -33.17
N LEU A 655 -28.97 -22.42 -32.53
CA LEU A 655 -28.86 -22.35 -31.07
C LEU A 655 -29.43 -21.06 -30.48
N THR A 656 -29.82 -20.08 -31.31
CA THR A 656 -30.26 -18.76 -30.84
C THR A 656 -31.51 -18.83 -29.97
N LYS A 657 -32.44 -19.75 -30.27
CA LYS A 657 -33.69 -19.97 -29.52
C LYS A 657 -33.58 -21.04 -28.44
N GLU A 658 -32.48 -21.79 -28.41
CA GLU A 658 -32.29 -22.99 -27.58
C GLU A 658 -31.36 -22.68 -26.40
N ILE A 659 -31.87 -21.90 -25.44
CA ILE A 659 -31.08 -21.40 -24.29
C ILE A 659 -30.58 -22.56 -23.41
N ALA A 660 -31.48 -23.45 -22.99
CA ALA A 660 -31.14 -24.57 -22.11
C ALA A 660 -30.12 -25.53 -22.76
N LEU A 661 -30.30 -25.82 -24.05
CA LEU A 661 -29.36 -26.63 -24.82
C LEU A 661 -27.98 -25.98 -24.90
N THR A 662 -27.91 -24.67 -25.12
CA THR A 662 -26.64 -23.94 -25.19
C THR A 662 -25.90 -23.98 -23.86
N GLN A 663 -26.62 -23.82 -22.74
CA GLN A 663 -26.02 -23.90 -21.40
C GLN A 663 -25.49 -25.30 -21.10
N ALA A 664 -26.29 -26.33 -21.39
CA ALA A 664 -25.87 -27.72 -21.23
C ALA A 664 -24.63 -28.06 -22.07
N LEU A 665 -24.61 -27.62 -23.34
CA LEU A 665 -23.45 -27.80 -24.22
C LEU A 665 -22.19 -27.13 -23.65
N GLN A 666 -22.31 -25.92 -23.11
CA GLN A 666 -21.17 -25.22 -22.51
C GLN A 666 -20.66 -25.93 -21.25
N GLU A 667 -21.56 -26.42 -20.39
CA GLU A 667 -21.18 -27.22 -19.21
C GLU A 667 -20.45 -28.50 -19.64
N LEU A 668 -20.99 -29.23 -20.63
CA LEU A 668 -20.37 -30.45 -21.17
C LEU A 668 -18.98 -30.21 -21.77
N PHE A 669 -18.79 -29.12 -22.53
CA PHE A 669 -17.50 -28.83 -23.16
C PHE A 669 -16.47 -28.24 -22.20
N ILE A 670 -16.88 -27.41 -21.25
CA ILE A 670 -15.97 -26.68 -20.35
C ILE A 670 -15.67 -27.51 -19.09
N ASP A 671 -16.71 -27.98 -18.40
CA ASP A 671 -16.58 -28.57 -17.07
C ASP A 671 -16.30 -30.09 -17.16
N TYR A 672 -16.96 -30.79 -18.09
CA TYR A 672 -16.79 -32.24 -18.27
C TYR A 672 -15.85 -32.64 -19.43
N GLN A 673 -15.41 -31.67 -20.25
CA GLN A 673 -14.50 -31.87 -21.39
C GLN A 673 -14.93 -32.99 -22.35
N ILE A 674 -16.23 -33.08 -22.64
CA ILE A 674 -16.77 -34.11 -23.53
C ILE A 674 -16.31 -33.86 -24.99
N PRO A 675 -15.80 -34.89 -25.70
CA PRO A 675 -15.46 -34.78 -27.12
C PRO A 675 -16.66 -34.36 -27.98
N SER A 676 -16.43 -33.47 -28.94
CA SER A 676 -17.47 -32.96 -29.84
C SER A 676 -18.13 -34.03 -30.69
N ASP A 677 -17.41 -35.11 -31.01
CA ASP A 677 -17.89 -36.19 -31.88
C ASP A 677 -19.06 -36.97 -31.28
N LEU A 678 -19.21 -36.94 -29.95
CA LEU A 678 -20.33 -37.58 -29.26
C LEU A 678 -21.60 -36.73 -29.25
N LEU A 679 -21.48 -35.44 -29.57
CA LEU A 679 -22.54 -34.45 -29.47
C LEU A 679 -22.96 -33.91 -30.84
N SER A 680 -22.13 -34.05 -31.87
CA SER A 680 -22.37 -33.56 -33.21
C SER A 680 -23.43 -34.39 -33.95
N TYR A 681 -24.11 -33.75 -34.90
CA TYR A 681 -25.03 -34.43 -35.79
C TYR A 681 -24.26 -35.23 -36.86
N ASP A 682 -24.59 -36.51 -36.99
CA ASP A 682 -23.95 -37.49 -37.88
C ASP A 682 -24.85 -37.98 -39.04
N GLY A 683 -26.07 -37.45 -39.15
CA GLY A 683 -27.03 -37.82 -40.20
C GLY A 683 -26.87 -37.07 -41.52
N ASP A 684 -27.88 -37.17 -42.40
CA ASP A 684 -27.84 -36.55 -43.73
C ASP A 684 -27.75 -35.02 -43.67
N ALA A 685 -26.80 -34.45 -44.41
CA ALA A 685 -26.58 -33.02 -44.52
C ALA A 685 -27.81 -32.27 -45.09
N SER A 686 -28.67 -32.94 -45.86
CA SER A 686 -29.90 -32.35 -46.41
C SER A 686 -31.10 -32.33 -45.45
N ALA A 687 -30.98 -32.95 -44.26
CA ALA A 687 -32.07 -33.07 -43.30
C ALA A 687 -32.56 -31.70 -42.78
N PRO A 688 -33.86 -31.58 -42.43
CA PRO A 688 -34.44 -30.38 -41.83
C PRO A 688 -33.70 -29.94 -40.55
N THR A 689 -33.61 -28.63 -40.31
CA THR A 689 -32.97 -28.04 -39.12
C THR A 689 -33.54 -28.58 -37.80
N ALA A 690 -34.85 -28.81 -37.75
CA ALA A 690 -35.52 -29.34 -36.57
C ALA A 690 -35.05 -30.75 -36.20
N ASP A 691 -34.88 -31.62 -37.20
CA ASP A 691 -34.45 -33.01 -37.00
C ASP A 691 -32.99 -33.08 -36.53
N LYS A 692 -32.14 -32.19 -37.06
CA LYS A 692 -30.74 -32.04 -36.62
C LYS A 692 -30.66 -31.58 -35.16
N LEU A 693 -31.48 -30.60 -34.77
CA LEU A 693 -31.54 -30.10 -33.39
C LEU A 693 -32.05 -31.17 -32.43
N GLU A 694 -33.10 -31.92 -32.79
CA GLU A 694 -33.64 -33.01 -31.98
C GLU A 694 -32.61 -34.13 -31.77
N ALA A 695 -31.82 -34.47 -32.78
CA ALA A 695 -30.74 -35.43 -32.65
C ALA A 695 -29.68 -34.95 -31.64
N VAL A 696 -29.20 -33.71 -31.77
CA VAL A 696 -28.22 -33.11 -30.83
C VAL A 696 -28.81 -33.06 -29.40
N LYS A 697 -30.08 -32.66 -29.24
CA LYS A 697 -30.77 -32.67 -27.94
C LYS A 697 -30.79 -34.07 -27.33
N ARG A 698 -31.02 -35.10 -28.13
CA ARG A 698 -31.02 -36.50 -27.68
C ARG A 698 -29.63 -36.94 -27.21
N HIS A 699 -28.57 -36.58 -27.94
CA HIS A 699 -27.19 -36.88 -27.55
C HIS A 699 -26.80 -36.17 -26.25
N VAL A 700 -27.08 -34.87 -26.15
CA VAL A 700 -26.85 -34.09 -24.92
C VAL A 700 -27.61 -34.70 -23.75
N LYS A 701 -28.91 -35.00 -23.93
CA LYS A 701 -29.74 -35.59 -22.87
C LYS A 701 -29.20 -36.92 -22.37
N ALA A 702 -28.81 -37.82 -23.28
CA ALA A 702 -28.24 -39.12 -22.90
C ALA A 702 -26.98 -38.98 -22.04
N ILE A 703 -26.10 -38.04 -22.38
CA ILE A 703 -24.87 -37.78 -21.61
C ILE A 703 -25.19 -37.10 -20.27
N THR A 704 -26.08 -36.11 -20.23
CA THR A 704 -26.48 -35.47 -18.97
C THR A 704 -27.17 -36.45 -18.02
N ASP A 705 -28.02 -37.35 -18.54
CA ASP A 705 -28.71 -38.37 -17.74
C ASP A 705 -27.70 -39.38 -17.16
N MET A 706 -26.68 -39.76 -17.95
CA MET A 706 -25.58 -40.59 -17.48
C MET A 706 -24.77 -39.91 -16.37
N ILE A 707 -24.41 -38.62 -16.54
CA ILE A 707 -23.69 -37.84 -15.53
C ILE A 707 -24.53 -37.69 -14.26
N ALA A 708 -25.83 -37.43 -14.39
CA ALA A 708 -26.74 -37.31 -13.25
C ALA A 708 -26.86 -38.64 -12.48
N SER A 709 -26.96 -39.77 -13.18
CA SER A 709 -26.97 -41.10 -12.57
C SER A 709 -25.67 -41.40 -11.82
N ALA A 710 -24.52 -41.06 -12.41
CA ALA A 710 -23.21 -41.23 -11.77
C ALA A 710 -23.07 -40.38 -10.50
N LYS A 711 -23.48 -39.10 -10.56
CA LYS A 711 -23.48 -38.21 -9.38
C LYS A 711 -24.43 -38.72 -8.29
N ALA A 712 -25.62 -39.20 -8.64
CA ALA A 712 -26.57 -39.75 -7.68
C ALA A 712 -26.00 -41.01 -6.99
N ALA A 713 -25.32 -41.89 -7.75
CA ALA A 713 -24.66 -43.06 -7.19
C ALA A 713 -23.49 -42.68 -6.26
N GLU A 714 -22.70 -41.65 -6.60
CA GLU A 714 -21.63 -41.14 -5.77
C GLU A 714 -22.16 -40.54 -4.45
N VAL A 715 -23.22 -39.72 -4.52
CA VAL A 715 -23.87 -39.14 -3.34
C VAL A 715 -24.48 -40.24 -2.46
N ALA A 716 -25.18 -41.23 -3.04
CA ALA A 716 -25.72 -42.36 -2.29
C ALA A 716 -24.62 -43.19 -1.63
N GLY A 717 -23.50 -43.43 -2.32
CA GLY A 717 -22.33 -44.09 -1.77
C GLY A 717 -21.68 -43.29 -0.64
N ALA A 718 -21.59 -41.97 -0.77
CA ALA A 718 -21.09 -41.08 0.28
C ALA A 718 -22.03 -41.05 1.50
N GLN A 719 -23.35 -41.00 1.28
CA GLN A 719 -24.37 -41.07 2.34
C GLN A 719 -24.35 -42.42 3.06
N GLN A 720 -24.17 -43.52 2.33
CA GLN A 720 -23.97 -44.84 2.92
C GLN A 720 -22.68 -44.91 3.73
N ARG A 721 -21.55 -44.40 3.22
CA ARG A 721 -20.30 -44.32 4.00
C ARG A 721 -20.46 -43.45 5.25
N ALA A 722 -21.19 -42.34 5.17
CA ALA A 722 -21.49 -41.47 6.30
C ALA A 722 -22.41 -42.16 7.32
N SER A 723 -23.40 -42.95 6.88
CA SER A 723 -24.29 -43.70 7.77
C SER A 723 -23.59 -44.91 8.42
N PHE A 724 -22.64 -45.56 7.73
CA PHE A 724 -21.77 -46.57 8.32
C PHE A 724 -20.73 -45.98 9.29
N ALA A 725 -20.26 -44.74 9.05
CA ALA A 725 -19.37 -44.04 9.96
C ALA A 725 -20.10 -43.53 11.22
N HIS A 726 -21.41 -43.24 11.13
CA HIS A 726 -22.25 -42.81 12.25
C HIS A 726 -23.52 -43.69 12.36
N PRO A 727 -23.38 -44.98 12.76
CA PRO A 727 -24.53 -45.85 12.92
C PRO A 727 -25.41 -45.34 14.05
N ARG A 728 -26.62 -44.88 13.73
CA ARG A 728 -27.65 -44.56 14.72
C ARG A 728 -28.01 -45.84 15.47
N THR A 729 -27.62 -45.93 16.74
CA THR A 729 -28.09 -46.95 17.68
C THR A 729 -29.61 -46.93 17.75
N SER A 730 -30.26 -47.95 17.19
CA SER A 730 -31.65 -48.27 17.48
C SER A 730 -31.71 -49.59 18.24
N ALA A 731 -32.06 -49.49 19.52
CA ALA A 731 -32.64 -50.60 20.28
C ALA A 731 -33.87 -50.04 21.01
N GLY A 732 -35.07 -50.44 20.58
CA GLY A 732 -36.30 -50.30 21.35
C GLY A 732 -37.49 -49.66 20.64
N GLY A 733 -38.23 -50.46 19.87
CA GLY A 733 -39.70 -50.58 19.95
C GLY A 733 -40.62 -49.37 19.71
N ALA A 734 -41.21 -49.37 18.51
CA ALA A 734 -42.65 -49.20 18.21
C ALA A 734 -43.45 -47.94 18.62
N ALA A 735 -44.17 -47.45 17.58
CA ALA A 735 -45.42 -46.66 17.57
C ALA A 735 -45.33 -45.13 17.77
N SER A 736 -45.36 -44.38 16.66
CA SER A 736 -46.52 -43.53 16.29
C SER A 736 -46.29 -42.89 14.92
N GLU A 737 -47.30 -43.03 14.06
CA GLU A 737 -47.45 -42.45 12.73
C GLU A 737 -47.68 -40.92 12.76
N MET A 738 -47.49 -40.32 11.57
CA MET A 738 -48.10 -39.09 11.03
C MET A 738 -47.74 -37.76 11.72
N TYR A 739 -47.33 -36.69 11.03
CA TYR A 739 -47.78 -36.16 9.74
C TYR A 739 -46.60 -35.59 8.93
N ALA A 740 -46.54 -35.92 7.65
CA ALA A 740 -46.03 -35.02 6.63
C ALA A 740 -47.18 -34.07 6.27
N ASP A 741 -46.91 -32.78 6.18
CA ASP A 741 -47.79 -31.84 5.50
C ASP A 741 -46.92 -31.00 4.56
N GLU A 742 -47.22 -31.12 3.28
CA GLU A 742 -46.75 -30.27 2.19
C GLU A 742 -47.60 -29.00 2.19
N ALA A 743 -46.98 -27.82 2.03
CA ALA A 743 -47.66 -26.68 1.45
C ALA A 743 -46.64 -25.68 0.88
N GLU A 744 -46.47 -25.78 -0.44
CA GLU A 744 -46.42 -24.69 -1.42
C GLU A 744 -46.14 -23.27 -0.91
N PHE A 745 -45.16 -22.60 -1.51
CA PHE A 745 -45.26 -21.16 -1.71
C PHE A 745 -44.66 -20.74 -3.06
N GLU A 746 -45.57 -20.47 -4.01
CA GLU A 746 -45.33 -19.74 -5.24
C GLU A 746 -44.82 -18.31 -4.96
N MET A 747 -43.97 -17.82 -5.85
CA MET A 747 -43.65 -16.40 -5.99
C MET A 747 -44.85 -15.64 -6.57
N HIS A 748 -45.15 -14.45 -6.06
CA HIS A 748 -45.48 -13.22 -6.80
C HIS A 748 -45.51 -12.05 -5.78
N ALA A 749 -44.61 -11.06 -5.86
CA ALA A 749 -44.63 -9.86 -6.71
C ALA A 749 -45.23 -8.60 -5.99
N GLU A 750 -44.35 -7.60 -5.87
CA GLU A 750 -44.58 -6.14 -5.84
C GLU A 750 -45.09 -5.39 -4.58
N ASN A 751 -44.44 -4.22 -4.42
CA ASN A 751 -44.84 -2.95 -3.80
C ASN A 751 -44.50 -2.64 -2.31
N GLU A 752 -43.55 -1.70 -2.18
CA GLU A 752 -43.34 -0.71 -1.09
C GLU A 752 -44.65 -0.02 -0.60
N PRO A 753 -44.67 0.84 0.46
CA PRO A 753 -43.63 1.22 1.45
C PRO A 753 -44.16 1.30 2.91
N VAL A 754 -43.39 1.93 3.82
CA VAL A 754 -43.83 2.68 5.03
C VAL A 754 -43.63 2.03 6.43
N ARG A 755 -42.50 2.43 7.04
CA ARG A 755 -42.41 3.22 8.30
C ARG A 755 -42.87 2.58 9.64
N ARG A 756 -41.86 2.51 10.53
CA ARG A 756 -41.81 2.87 11.97
C ARG A 756 -41.56 1.72 12.94
N LYS A 757 -40.45 1.92 13.68
CA LYS A 757 -40.25 1.72 15.13
C LYS A 757 -40.33 0.25 15.58
N SER A 758 -39.49 -0.29 16.44
CA SER A 758 -38.55 0.27 17.41
C SER A 758 -38.01 -0.92 18.21
N ALA A 759 -36.74 -0.83 18.65
CA ALA A 759 -36.23 -1.51 19.85
C ALA A 759 -36.20 -3.05 19.77
N SER A 760 -35.28 -3.80 20.35
CA SER A 760 -34.08 -3.55 21.12
C SER A 760 -33.44 -4.93 21.30
N ARG A 761 -32.19 -4.93 21.78
CA ARG A 761 -31.54 -6.03 22.51
C ARG A 761 -30.76 -7.05 21.67
N ALA A 762 -29.50 -6.68 21.53
CA ALA A 762 -28.37 -7.59 21.40
C ALA A 762 -28.44 -8.77 22.37
N ARG A 763 -28.10 -9.96 21.87
CA ARG A 763 -27.42 -10.97 22.69
C ARG A 763 -26.40 -11.71 21.84
N VAL A 764 -25.15 -11.50 22.24
CA VAL A 764 -23.92 -12.16 21.79
C VAL A 764 -24.04 -13.67 21.97
N MET A 765 -23.69 -14.44 20.93
CA MET A 765 -23.45 -15.89 21.05
C MET A 765 -21.94 -16.15 21.16
N PRO A 766 -21.49 -17.08 22.03
CA PRO A 766 -20.10 -17.47 22.14
C PRO A 766 -19.71 -18.49 21.05
N ALA A 767 -18.44 -18.45 20.65
CA ALA A 767 -17.81 -19.36 19.70
C ALA A 767 -17.64 -20.78 20.29
N PRO A 768 -17.66 -21.85 19.47
CA PRO A 768 -17.23 -23.18 19.89
C PRO A 768 -15.73 -23.43 19.62
N GLU A 769 -15.10 -24.07 20.60
CA GLU A 769 -13.70 -24.51 20.64
C GLU A 769 -13.33 -25.51 19.54
N MET A 770 -12.06 -25.42 19.12
CA MET A 770 -11.37 -26.37 18.24
C MET A 770 -11.00 -27.66 18.99
N LEU A 771 -11.22 -28.82 18.36
CA LEU A 771 -10.60 -30.09 18.71
C LEU A 771 -9.54 -30.45 17.66
N MET A 772 -8.27 -30.39 18.07
CA MET A 772 -7.13 -30.91 17.32
C MET A 772 -7.06 -32.44 17.44
N MET A 773 -6.94 -33.15 16.32
CA MET A 773 -6.53 -34.55 16.29
C MET A 773 -5.08 -34.68 15.81
N SER A 774 -4.39 -35.57 16.51
CA SER A 774 -2.98 -35.90 16.45
C SER A 774 -2.56 -36.64 15.17
N ALA A 775 -1.30 -36.39 14.78
CA ALA A 775 -0.61 -37.02 13.67
C ALA A 775 0.25 -38.21 14.14
N GLN A 776 0.33 -39.27 13.33
CA GLN A 776 1.50 -40.16 13.11
C GLN A 776 1.11 -41.25 12.07
N PRO A 777 2.06 -42.00 11.46
CA PRO A 777 3.25 -41.59 10.73
C PRO A 777 3.22 -42.13 9.27
N ARG A 778 4.01 -41.57 8.34
CA ARG A 778 4.21 -42.16 7.01
C ARG A 778 5.68 -42.35 6.65
N MET A 779 5.91 -43.53 6.11
CA MET A 779 7.18 -44.17 5.73
C MET A 779 7.98 -43.37 4.70
N ALA A 780 9.30 -43.49 4.81
CA ALA A 780 10.29 -43.05 3.83
C ALA A 780 10.31 -43.98 2.61
N MET A 781 10.38 -43.39 1.41
CA MET A 781 10.84 -44.02 0.17
C MET A 781 11.53 -42.95 -0.67
N ALA A 782 12.72 -43.30 -1.15
CA ALA A 782 13.65 -42.45 -1.90
C ALA A 782 13.22 -42.26 -3.37
N ALA A 783 13.54 -41.11 -3.97
CA ALA A 783 13.66 -40.97 -5.42
C ALA A 783 14.60 -39.81 -5.80
N ALA A 784 15.37 -40.05 -6.86
CA ALA A 784 16.58 -39.37 -7.31
C ALA A 784 16.39 -37.93 -7.85
N ALA A 785 17.45 -37.13 -7.70
CA ALA A 785 17.68 -35.88 -8.41
C ALA A 785 18.44 -36.13 -9.74
N PRO A 786 18.19 -35.35 -10.81
CA PRO A 786 19.00 -35.38 -12.02
C PRO A 786 20.14 -34.35 -11.98
N VAL A 787 21.32 -34.80 -12.40
CA VAL A 787 22.57 -34.04 -12.64
C VAL A 787 22.57 -33.51 -14.08
N PRO A 788 23.03 -32.27 -14.36
CA PRO A 788 23.48 -31.90 -15.69
C PRO A 788 25.00 -32.06 -15.83
N GLU A 789 25.35 -32.76 -16.90
CA GLU A 789 26.65 -33.26 -17.30
C GLU A 789 27.60 -32.15 -17.82
N VAL A 790 28.86 -32.23 -17.41
CA VAL A 790 29.97 -31.37 -17.82
C VAL A 790 30.61 -32.00 -19.07
N ALA A 791 30.51 -31.32 -20.21
CA ALA A 791 31.26 -31.69 -21.41
C ALA A 791 32.54 -30.85 -21.52
N ALA A 792 33.68 -31.50 -21.31
CA ALA A 792 35.00 -31.00 -21.65
C ALA A 792 35.31 -31.29 -23.13
N MET A 793 35.85 -30.31 -23.85
CA MET A 793 36.67 -30.56 -25.04
C MET A 793 37.92 -29.70 -25.03
N ALA A 794 39.03 -30.36 -25.32
CA ALA A 794 40.39 -29.87 -25.22
C ALA A 794 40.90 -29.19 -26.51
N ARG A 795 41.93 -28.36 -26.27
CA ARG A 795 42.93 -27.70 -27.13
C ARG A 795 43.18 -28.30 -28.53
N GLY A 796 43.43 -27.42 -29.51
CA GLY A 796 44.25 -27.76 -30.71
C GLY A 796 44.25 -26.74 -31.86
N ALA A 797 45.27 -25.87 -31.87
CA ALA A 797 46.06 -25.34 -33.02
C ALA A 797 45.41 -24.63 -34.25
N ALA A 798 45.79 -23.36 -34.40
CA ALA A 798 46.31 -22.64 -35.57
C ALA A 798 45.92 -23.05 -37.02
N ALA A 799 45.31 -22.10 -37.77
CA ALA A 799 45.81 -21.55 -39.04
C ALA A 799 44.84 -20.49 -39.64
N ARG A 800 45.36 -19.30 -39.95
CA ARG A 800 44.88 -18.39 -41.02
C ARG A 800 45.46 -18.89 -42.38
N PRO A 801 45.07 -18.44 -43.61
CA PRO A 801 44.41 -17.16 -43.99
C PRO A 801 43.40 -17.22 -45.19
N MET A 802 43.00 -16.02 -45.69
CA MET A 802 42.49 -15.68 -47.05
C MET A 802 41.05 -16.12 -47.40
N MET A 803 40.25 -15.47 -48.25
CA MET A 803 40.14 -14.17 -48.96
C MET A 803 38.82 -14.30 -49.77
N MET A 804 38.08 -13.21 -50.01
CA MET A 804 36.99 -13.05 -51.02
C MET A 804 35.73 -13.94 -50.82
N GLU A 805 34.49 -13.51 -51.02
CA GLU A 805 33.85 -12.33 -51.66
C GLU A 805 32.81 -11.69 -50.74
#